data_AF-A0A315W9E8-F1
#
_entry.id   AF-A0A315W9E8-F1
#
_cell.length_a   1.000
_cell.length_b   1.000
_cell.length_c   1.000
_cell.angle_alpha   90.00
_cell.angle_beta   90.00
_cell.angle_gamma   90.00
#
_symmetry.space_group_name_H-M   'P 1'
#
loop_
_entity.id
_entity.type
_entity.pdbx_description
1 polymer ?
#
loop_
_entity_poly.entity_id
_entity_poly.type
_entity_poly.pdbx_seq_one_letter_code
_entity_poly.pdbx_strand_id
1 'polypeptide(L)'
;MCVRPQCFHILTHLLMSLAEGRLILALEGGYDLQATAEGVAACVTALLGGACPLLNPPTAPCESALQSISGTVSALYPHWASLQVLAGPGPEGPVATSAADHSSPTPASINTRVATTTGLAYDEKMMEHVNLWDRHHPEQPQRISKIFSKHQQQGLVTRCHRIPTRLATEEELAMCHSLQHIELMKATAEMKPRDLHRLGNEFTSIFFSNQSFQCAQLAAGSCFNVVDAILSGQLSNGVAIVRPPGHHAETDAPCGFCIFNTAALAARYAQKISHDPQLRVLILDWDVHHGNGTQHMFEDDDSVLYISLHRYDNGTFFPFSEDAAAAKVGVAKGAGFNVNIAWSGGRMGDSDYLAAFHHVVMPIAAEFNPGLVLVSAGFDAARGDPLGGYQVTPKGYAHLTHLLMSLAGGRVLIILEGGYNLTSISDSMAMCTSVLLGDAPPSLATPFPPPHHCAVATIREVIRQHAPYWRSLRITVPESVQLALPSPKHRGKRSSQGRVSDKQPLPPAGQEVATMQGVEQLTQGLASLDISQAPPTPQEPPTMEVKGDVESELENSQSAESMQTQSVTMAASESDPKGGAGSGEGAEPTSEGACGWSKPQVSLELTCSTEMGGDTLYVVDPLPWCPHLDAVKPLPPSGVDVFQPCSDCSSEVENWLCLTCYQVCCGRYVNEHMVTHSAVSEHPVVLSFSDLSVWCYLCESYVHHQVLFEAKNAAHFAKFGEEVPPWS
;
A
#
# COMPACT_ATOMS: atom_id res chain seq x y z
N MET A 1 -19.40 19.70 -21.51
CA MET A 1 -18.79 19.50 -20.18
C MET A 1 -17.92 20.72 -19.85
N CYS A 2 -17.62 20.95 -18.57
CA CYS A 2 -16.78 22.06 -18.09
C CYS A 2 -15.53 21.55 -17.34
N VAL A 3 -15.05 20.35 -17.71
CA VAL A 3 -13.82 19.75 -17.17
C VAL A 3 -12.63 20.57 -17.65
N ARG A 4 -11.77 21.01 -16.71
CA ARG A 4 -10.54 21.74 -17.03
C ARG A 4 -9.41 20.77 -17.41
N PRO A 5 -8.47 21.14 -18.30
CA PRO A 5 -7.38 20.27 -18.75
C PRO A 5 -6.59 19.58 -17.64
N GLN A 6 -6.39 20.27 -16.50
CA GLN A 6 -5.68 19.77 -15.32
C GLN A 6 -6.24 18.44 -14.78
N CYS A 7 -7.55 18.19 -14.98
CA CYS A 7 -8.19 16.94 -14.56
C CYS A 7 -7.64 15.72 -15.30
N PHE A 8 -7.27 15.85 -16.58
CA PHE A 8 -6.75 14.73 -17.38
C PHE A 8 -5.36 14.27 -16.93
N HIS A 9 -4.54 15.17 -16.36
CA HIS A 9 -3.28 14.79 -15.70
C HIS A 9 -3.55 13.85 -14.52
N ILE A 10 -4.47 14.24 -13.64
CA ILE A 10 -4.83 13.45 -12.44
C ILE A 10 -5.48 12.11 -12.82
N LEU A 11 -6.37 12.09 -13.83
CA LEU A 11 -6.95 10.84 -14.33
C LEU A 11 -5.88 9.92 -14.93
N THR A 12 -4.93 10.47 -15.70
CA THR A 12 -3.80 9.71 -16.25
C THR A 12 -2.91 9.14 -15.14
N HIS A 13 -2.56 9.96 -14.15
CA HIS A 13 -1.79 9.55 -12.96
C HIS A 13 -2.47 8.42 -12.21
N LEU A 14 -3.77 8.53 -11.90
CA LEU A 14 -4.52 7.50 -11.17
C LEU A 14 -4.60 6.16 -11.93
N LEU A 15 -4.57 6.17 -13.27
CA LEU A 15 -4.55 4.95 -14.08
C LEU A 15 -3.20 4.20 -14.05
N MET A 16 -2.09 4.88 -13.71
CA MET A 16 -0.75 4.26 -13.74
C MET A 16 -0.57 3.12 -12.74
N SER A 17 -1.26 3.14 -11.59
CA SER A 17 -1.14 2.11 -10.56
C SER A 17 -1.70 0.75 -10.99
N LEU A 18 -2.75 0.75 -11.83
CA LEU A 18 -3.51 -0.46 -12.18
C LEU A 18 -2.73 -1.49 -13.01
N ALA A 19 -1.66 -1.05 -13.69
CA ALA A 19 -0.95 -1.86 -14.67
C ALA A 19 0.58 -1.72 -14.63
N GLU A 20 1.19 -1.28 -13.52
CA GLU A 20 2.64 -0.98 -13.42
C GLU A 20 3.11 0.07 -14.43
N GLY A 21 2.35 1.15 -14.58
CA GLY A 21 2.66 2.23 -15.53
C GLY A 21 2.51 1.84 -17.01
N ARG A 22 2.10 0.61 -17.36
CA ARG A 22 1.81 0.17 -18.74
C ARG A 22 0.51 0.79 -19.25
N LEU A 23 0.54 2.11 -19.45
CA LEU A 23 -0.58 2.92 -19.91
C LEU A 23 -0.31 3.42 -21.34
N ILE A 24 -1.27 3.21 -22.24
CA ILE A 24 -1.27 3.74 -23.60
C ILE A 24 -2.53 4.59 -23.76
N LEU A 25 -2.38 5.81 -24.26
CA LEU A 25 -3.47 6.72 -24.56
C LEU A 25 -3.58 6.93 -26.07
N ALA A 26 -4.77 6.75 -26.63
CA ALA A 26 -5.09 7.11 -28.00
C ALA A 26 -5.91 8.42 -28.01
N LEU A 27 -5.73 9.24 -29.05
CA LEU A 27 -6.57 10.43 -29.27
C LEU A 27 -7.83 10.03 -30.04
N GLU A 28 -8.98 10.27 -29.43
CA GLU A 28 -10.31 9.96 -29.99
C GLU A 28 -11.01 11.26 -30.44
N GLY A 29 -12.05 11.70 -29.73
CA GLY A 29 -12.75 12.97 -29.98
C GLY A 29 -12.06 14.18 -29.35
N GLY A 30 -12.27 15.36 -29.93
CA GLY A 30 -11.69 16.61 -29.47
C GLY A 30 -11.84 17.72 -30.51
N TYR A 31 -13.00 18.39 -30.52
CA TYR A 31 -13.40 19.25 -31.65
C TYR A 31 -13.16 20.75 -31.43
N ASP A 32 -12.85 21.16 -30.20
CA ASP A 32 -12.22 22.45 -29.92
C ASP A 32 -10.69 22.24 -29.93
N LEU A 33 -10.00 22.92 -30.85
CA LEU A 33 -8.57 22.68 -31.09
C LEU A 33 -7.71 23.03 -29.87
N GLN A 34 -8.05 24.09 -29.15
CA GLN A 34 -7.27 24.57 -28.01
C GLN A 34 -7.49 23.68 -26.78
N ALA A 35 -8.76 23.42 -26.42
CA ALA A 35 -9.08 22.58 -25.29
C ALA A 35 -8.58 21.12 -25.47
N THR A 36 -8.55 20.63 -26.71
CA THR A 36 -7.99 19.31 -27.03
C THR A 36 -6.47 19.29 -26.89
N ALA A 37 -5.77 20.32 -27.42
CA ALA A 37 -4.33 20.43 -27.27
C ALA A 37 -3.90 20.55 -25.79
N GLU A 38 -4.61 21.35 -24.99
CA GLU A 38 -4.37 21.49 -23.55
C GLU A 38 -4.65 20.19 -22.79
N GLY A 39 -5.75 19.47 -23.12
CA GLY A 39 -6.07 18.18 -22.52
C GLY A 39 -5.03 17.10 -22.81
N VAL A 40 -4.58 17.00 -24.07
CA VAL A 40 -3.50 16.08 -24.47
C VAL A 40 -2.18 16.46 -23.80
N ALA A 41 -1.85 17.76 -23.71
CA ALA A 41 -0.65 18.20 -23.00
C ALA A 41 -0.68 17.80 -21.50
N ALA A 42 -1.84 17.89 -20.84
CA ALA A 42 -2.00 17.44 -19.47
C ALA A 42 -1.80 15.91 -19.30
N CYS A 43 -2.35 15.10 -20.23
CA CYS A 43 -2.06 13.66 -20.28
C CYS A 43 -0.56 13.36 -20.48
N VAL A 44 0.09 14.05 -21.43
CA VAL A 44 1.52 13.85 -21.72
C VAL A 44 2.39 14.29 -20.55
N THR A 45 2.04 15.37 -19.84
CA THR A 45 2.78 15.81 -18.64
C THR A 45 2.71 14.76 -17.52
N ALA A 46 1.57 14.10 -17.34
CA ALA A 46 1.47 12.93 -16.44
C ALA A 46 2.34 11.76 -16.91
N LEU A 47 2.26 11.37 -18.19
CA LEU A 47 3.05 10.26 -18.76
C LEU A 47 4.58 10.47 -18.67
N LEU A 48 5.03 11.73 -18.60
CA LEU A 48 6.45 12.10 -18.42
C LEU A 48 6.90 12.16 -16.95
N GLY A 49 6.03 11.81 -15.98
CA GLY A 49 6.35 11.84 -14.56
C GLY A 49 6.22 13.23 -13.90
N GLY A 50 5.54 14.19 -14.55
CA GLY A 50 5.31 15.51 -14.00
C GLY A 50 4.39 15.49 -12.77
N ALA A 51 4.67 16.33 -11.79
CA ALA A 51 3.82 16.49 -10.60
C ALA A 51 2.38 16.85 -10.99
N CYS A 52 1.39 16.28 -10.29
CA CYS A 52 -0.01 16.61 -10.54
C CYS A 52 -0.28 18.12 -10.37
N PRO A 53 -1.18 18.72 -11.15
CA PRO A 53 -1.62 20.10 -10.96
C PRO A 53 -2.57 20.23 -9.75
N LEU A 54 -2.72 21.45 -9.23
CA LEU A 54 -3.78 21.75 -8.26
C LEU A 54 -5.15 21.75 -8.95
N LEU A 55 -6.14 21.08 -8.34
CA LEU A 55 -7.53 21.21 -8.75
C LEU A 55 -8.08 22.56 -8.29
N ASN A 56 -8.76 23.24 -9.20
CA ASN A 56 -9.49 24.47 -8.92
C ASN A 56 -10.93 24.09 -8.52
N PRO A 57 -11.51 24.67 -7.45
CA PRO A 57 -12.89 24.41 -7.07
C PRO A 57 -13.93 24.69 -8.18
N PRO A 58 -15.11 24.03 -8.13
CA PRO A 58 -15.51 23.02 -7.15
C PRO A 58 -14.87 21.64 -7.43
N THR A 59 -14.42 20.95 -6.38
CA THR A 59 -13.94 19.56 -6.44
C THR A 59 -14.98 18.53 -6.01
N ALA A 60 -15.99 18.95 -5.22
CA ALA A 60 -17.14 18.12 -4.86
C ALA A 60 -17.96 17.72 -6.11
N PRO A 61 -18.48 16.48 -6.20
CA PRO A 61 -19.37 16.08 -7.28
C PRO A 61 -20.73 16.80 -7.18
N CYS A 62 -21.38 17.02 -8.33
CA CYS A 62 -22.74 17.53 -8.38
C CYS A 62 -23.78 16.39 -8.25
N GLU A 63 -25.00 16.74 -7.86
CA GLU A 63 -26.10 15.79 -7.64
C GLU A 63 -26.35 14.86 -8.86
N SER A 64 -26.33 15.40 -10.08
CA SER A 64 -26.50 14.62 -11.31
C SER A 64 -25.36 13.63 -11.56
N ALA A 65 -24.13 13.96 -11.13
CA ALA A 65 -23.00 13.03 -11.17
C ALA A 65 -23.14 11.93 -10.10
N LEU A 66 -23.51 12.29 -8.86
CA LEU A 66 -23.76 11.33 -7.78
C LEU A 66 -24.85 10.33 -8.15
N GLN A 67 -25.96 10.78 -8.76
CA GLN A 67 -27.02 9.91 -9.26
C GLN A 67 -26.54 8.98 -10.39
N SER A 68 -25.73 9.48 -11.32
CA SER A 68 -25.17 8.69 -12.42
C SER A 68 -24.17 7.63 -11.93
N ILE A 69 -23.31 8.00 -10.97
CA ILE A 69 -22.37 7.09 -10.31
C ILE A 69 -23.13 6.03 -9.53
N SER A 70 -24.11 6.42 -8.71
CA SER A 70 -24.95 5.52 -7.91
C SER A 70 -25.71 4.51 -8.79
N GLY A 71 -26.28 4.95 -9.92
CA GLY A 71 -26.91 4.07 -10.90
C GLY A 71 -25.92 3.08 -11.55
N THR A 72 -24.73 3.55 -11.92
CA THR A 72 -23.68 2.71 -12.52
C THR A 72 -23.13 1.68 -11.53
N VAL A 73 -22.83 2.11 -10.31
CA VAL A 73 -22.41 1.25 -9.20
C VAL A 73 -23.49 0.21 -8.92
N SER A 74 -24.77 0.61 -8.82
CA SER A 74 -25.88 -0.32 -8.60
C SER A 74 -26.03 -1.37 -9.71
N ALA A 75 -25.84 -0.99 -10.98
CA ALA A 75 -25.91 -1.93 -12.10
C ALA A 75 -24.74 -2.94 -12.10
N LEU A 76 -23.56 -2.53 -11.62
CA LEU A 76 -22.35 -3.36 -11.60
C LEU A 76 -22.13 -4.10 -10.26
N TYR A 77 -22.80 -3.69 -9.19
CA TYR A 77 -22.67 -4.23 -7.83
C TYR A 77 -22.78 -5.77 -7.74
N PRO A 78 -23.67 -6.46 -8.49
CA PRO A 78 -23.74 -7.93 -8.46
C PRO A 78 -22.48 -8.63 -9.01
N HIS A 79 -21.64 -7.93 -9.77
CA HIS A 79 -20.54 -8.50 -10.55
C HIS A 79 -19.14 -8.20 -9.98
N TRP A 80 -18.99 -7.19 -9.11
CA TRP A 80 -17.70 -6.72 -8.63
C TRP A 80 -17.64 -6.64 -7.10
N ALA A 81 -16.82 -7.50 -6.47
CA ALA A 81 -16.65 -7.52 -5.02
C ALA A 81 -16.10 -6.20 -4.44
N SER A 82 -15.35 -5.43 -5.23
CA SER A 82 -14.87 -4.08 -4.87
C SER A 82 -15.99 -3.03 -4.74
N LEU A 83 -17.13 -3.23 -5.40
CA LEU A 83 -18.33 -2.41 -5.26
C LEU A 83 -19.22 -2.87 -4.10
N GLN A 84 -19.10 -4.14 -3.69
CA GLN A 84 -19.86 -4.73 -2.57
C GLN A 84 -19.46 -4.17 -1.20
N VAL A 85 -18.40 -3.36 -1.15
CA VAL A 85 -18.09 -2.48 -0.02
C VAL A 85 -19.25 -1.52 0.28
N LEU A 86 -19.93 -0.99 -0.75
CA LEU A 86 -20.93 0.09 -0.67
C LEU A 86 -22.37 -0.38 -0.35
N ALA A 87 -22.53 -1.49 0.36
CA ALA A 87 -23.85 -1.94 0.82
C ALA A 87 -24.28 -1.25 2.13
N GLY A 88 -25.59 -1.19 2.37
CA GLY A 88 -26.23 -0.48 3.47
C GLY A 88 -27.32 0.49 2.97
N PRO A 89 -28.16 1.02 3.88
CA PRO A 89 -29.06 2.13 3.52
C PRO A 89 -28.25 3.37 3.14
N GLY A 90 -28.78 4.17 2.21
CA GLY A 90 -28.15 5.43 1.82
C GLY A 90 -28.13 6.48 2.95
N PRO A 91 -27.20 7.44 2.93
CA PRO A 91 -27.18 8.52 3.91
C PRO A 91 -28.39 9.46 3.70
N GLU A 92 -29.31 9.46 4.67
CA GLU A 92 -30.49 10.33 4.65
C GLU A 92 -30.17 11.75 5.15
N GLY A 93 -30.79 12.74 4.51
CA GLY A 93 -30.78 14.14 4.96
C GLY A 93 -29.95 15.10 4.10
N PRO A 94 -30.11 16.42 4.31
CA PRO A 94 -29.30 17.44 3.64
C PRO A 94 -27.81 17.31 3.98
N VAL A 95 -26.96 18.01 3.24
CA VAL A 95 -25.58 18.25 3.70
C VAL A 95 -25.64 19.19 4.91
N ALA A 96 -25.03 18.79 6.02
CA ALA A 96 -24.76 19.71 7.11
C ALA A 96 -23.75 20.73 6.59
N THR A 97 -24.18 21.97 6.40
CA THR A 97 -23.38 22.99 5.70
C THR A 97 -22.20 23.46 6.56
N SER A 98 -21.10 22.72 6.52
CA SER A 98 -19.77 23.27 6.78
C SER A 98 -19.52 24.40 5.79
N ALA A 99 -18.78 25.43 6.21
CA ALA A 99 -18.61 26.67 5.44
C ALA A 99 -17.62 26.54 4.26
N ALA A 100 -17.48 25.35 3.67
CA ALA A 100 -16.50 25.03 2.63
C ALA A 100 -16.79 25.64 1.24
N ASP A 101 -17.95 26.30 1.03
CA ASP A 101 -18.21 27.19 -0.11
C ASP A 101 -17.43 28.54 0.00
N HIS A 102 -16.30 28.55 0.70
CA HIS A 102 -15.32 29.62 0.64
C HIS A 102 -14.58 29.59 -0.70
N SER A 103 -14.86 30.60 -1.53
CA SER A 103 -14.15 30.87 -2.79
C SER A 103 -12.67 31.18 -2.53
N SER A 104 -11.86 30.13 -2.39
CA SER A 104 -10.41 30.23 -2.30
C SER A 104 -9.90 31.02 -3.52
N PRO A 105 -8.98 31.98 -3.35
CA PRO A 105 -8.38 32.65 -4.49
C PRO A 105 -7.71 31.62 -5.40
N THR A 106 -7.77 31.84 -6.72
CA THR A 106 -7.13 30.96 -7.71
C THR A 106 -5.66 30.78 -7.32
N PRO A 107 -5.16 29.55 -7.05
CA PRO A 107 -3.76 29.34 -6.74
C PRO A 107 -2.89 29.93 -7.84
N ALA A 108 -1.88 30.71 -7.47
CA ALA A 108 -0.94 31.27 -8.44
C ALA A 108 -0.36 30.13 -9.29
N SER A 109 -0.25 30.34 -10.60
CA SER A 109 0.13 29.29 -11.56
C SER A 109 1.54 28.76 -11.28
N ILE A 110 1.63 27.71 -10.47
CA ILE A 110 2.88 27.00 -10.19
C ILE A 110 3.43 26.48 -11.52
N ASN A 111 4.70 26.78 -11.80
CA ASN A 111 5.38 26.26 -12.98
C ASN A 111 5.31 24.73 -13.00
N THR A 112 4.60 24.16 -13.98
CA THR A 112 4.50 22.72 -14.21
C THR A 112 5.86 22.19 -14.70
N ARG A 113 6.77 21.93 -13.75
CA ARG A 113 8.02 21.22 -14.02
C ARG A 113 7.69 19.80 -14.49
N VAL A 114 8.25 19.43 -15.64
CA VAL A 114 8.07 18.10 -16.25
C VAL A 114 8.71 17.00 -15.40
N ALA A 115 9.74 17.33 -14.61
CA ALA A 115 10.36 16.42 -13.64
C ALA A 115 10.01 16.83 -12.20
N THR A 116 9.69 15.84 -11.37
CA THR A 116 9.58 15.98 -9.91
C THR A 116 10.95 16.20 -9.26
N THR A 117 10.95 16.63 -7.99
CA THR A 117 12.17 16.66 -7.17
C THR A 117 11.81 16.30 -5.73
N THR A 118 12.31 15.15 -5.25
CA THR A 118 12.02 14.60 -3.92
C THR A 118 13.09 14.98 -2.92
N GLY A 119 12.71 15.61 -1.81
CA GLY A 119 13.60 15.85 -0.67
C GLY A 119 13.76 14.62 0.21
N LEU A 120 14.97 14.41 0.76
CA LEU A 120 15.22 13.39 1.78
C LEU A 120 15.96 14.04 2.96
N ALA A 121 15.33 14.03 4.13
CA ALA A 121 15.91 14.44 5.41
C ALA A 121 16.25 13.21 6.28
N TYR A 122 17.46 13.18 6.82
CA TYR A 122 17.98 12.15 7.72
C TYR A 122 19.23 12.71 8.44
N ASP A 123 19.34 12.49 9.74
CA ASP A 123 20.54 12.77 10.55
C ASP A 123 20.74 11.62 11.55
N GLU A 124 21.96 11.10 11.61
CA GLU A 124 22.31 9.99 12.49
C GLU A 124 22.28 10.36 13.97
N LYS A 125 22.33 11.64 14.35
CA LYS A 125 22.15 12.09 15.75
C LYS A 125 20.79 11.74 16.33
N MET A 126 19.76 11.54 15.50
CA MET A 126 18.47 11.01 15.95
C MET A 126 18.59 9.57 16.48
N MET A 127 19.72 8.88 16.30
CA MET A 127 20.03 7.60 16.93
C MET A 127 20.41 7.71 18.42
N GLU A 128 20.74 8.90 18.93
CA GLU A 128 21.23 9.08 20.32
C GLU A 128 20.13 8.99 21.39
N HIS A 129 18.86 9.14 20.99
CA HIS A 129 17.71 8.80 21.82
C HIS A 129 17.63 7.28 22.03
N VAL A 130 17.82 6.79 23.26
CA VAL A 130 17.93 5.35 23.58
C VAL A 130 17.23 4.97 24.88
N ASN A 131 16.67 3.76 24.94
CA ASN A 131 16.18 3.19 26.18
C ASN A 131 17.38 2.62 26.96
N LEU A 132 17.64 3.16 28.16
CA LEU A 132 18.78 2.77 28.99
C LEU A 132 18.50 1.57 29.91
N TRP A 133 17.27 1.01 29.88
CA TRP A 133 16.81 -0.05 30.78
C TRP A 133 16.35 -1.30 30.05
N ASP A 134 15.64 -1.16 28.93
CA ASP A 134 15.34 -2.28 28.03
C ASP A 134 16.04 -2.12 26.68
N ARG A 135 16.95 -3.06 26.41
CA ARG A 135 17.71 -3.17 25.16
C ARG A 135 16.95 -3.86 24.03
N HIS A 136 15.77 -4.42 24.30
CA HIS A 136 14.89 -5.07 23.32
C HIS A 136 13.67 -4.20 22.96
N HIS A 137 13.65 -2.96 23.46
CA HIS A 137 12.57 -2.01 23.23
C HIS A 137 12.34 -1.78 21.73
N PRO A 138 11.09 -1.83 21.23
CA PRO A 138 10.81 -1.86 19.79
C PRO A 138 11.22 -0.58 19.07
N GLU A 139 11.00 0.59 19.69
CA GLU A 139 11.52 1.86 19.19
C GLU A 139 13.03 1.93 19.47
N GLN A 140 13.81 1.52 18.48
CA GLN A 140 15.27 1.37 18.53
C GLN A 140 15.96 2.25 17.47
N PRO A 141 17.18 2.78 17.74
CA PRO A 141 17.94 3.62 16.79
C PRO A 141 18.16 3.00 15.40
N GLN A 142 18.20 1.67 15.34
CA GLN A 142 18.40 0.89 14.13
C GLN A 142 17.27 1.07 13.12
N ARG A 143 16.08 1.56 13.53
CA ARG A 143 14.95 1.83 12.63
C ARG A 143 15.35 2.79 11.51
N ILE A 144 15.79 4.00 11.87
CA ILE A 144 16.15 5.03 10.89
C ILE A 144 17.38 4.66 10.06
N SER A 145 18.39 4.02 10.65
CA SER A 145 19.62 3.67 9.93
C SER A 145 19.45 2.45 9.01
N LYS A 146 18.54 1.51 9.31
CA LYS A 146 18.17 0.44 8.37
C LYS A 146 17.35 0.96 7.20
N ILE A 147 16.36 1.82 7.46
CA ILE A 147 15.60 2.52 6.41
C ILE A 147 16.57 3.29 5.49
N PHE A 148 17.44 4.13 6.07
CA PHE A 148 18.39 4.91 5.31
C PHE A 148 19.40 4.03 4.53
N SER A 149 19.92 2.96 5.13
CA SER A 149 20.80 2.02 4.43
C SER A 149 20.10 1.32 3.25
N LYS A 150 18.82 0.94 3.38
CA LYS A 150 18.03 0.40 2.26
C LYS A 150 17.89 1.42 1.12
N HIS A 151 17.64 2.69 1.45
CA HIS A 151 17.58 3.77 0.46
C HIS A 151 18.93 3.99 -0.24
N GLN A 152 20.06 3.77 0.43
CA GLN A 152 21.38 3.78 -0.21
C GLN A 152 21.57 2.58 -1.15
N GLN A 153 21.24 1.36 -0.69
CA GLN A 153 21.37 0.12 -1.46
C GLN A 153 20.54 0.14 -2.75
N GLN A 154 19.37 0.77 -2.73
CA GLN A 154 18.49 0.92 -3.89
C GLN A 154 18.73 2.21 -4.72
N GLY A 155 19.78 2.98 -4.42
CA GLY A 155 20.12 4.21 -5.17
C GLY A 155 19.11 5.37 -4.99
N LEU A 156 18.17 5.27 -4.06
CA LEU A 156 17.16 6.30 -3.80
C LEU A 156 17.80 7.56 -3.19
N VAL A 157 18.82 7.40 -2.32
CA VAL A 157 19.55 8.54 -1.71
C VAL A 157 20.26 9.41 -2.73
N THR A 158 20.73 8.83 -3.84
CA THR A 158 21.39 9.56 -4.93
C THR A 158 20.41 10.20 -5.92
N ARG A 159 19.13 9.79 -5.89
CA ARG A 159 18.03 10.38 -6.67
C ARG A 159 17.31 11.50 -5.91
N CYS A 160 17.31 11.45 -4.58
CA CYS A 160 16.72 12.48 -3.73
C CYS A 160 17.64 13.70 -3.55
N HIS A 161 17.05 14.88 -3.41
CA HIS A 161 17.74 16.08 -2.93
C HIS A 161 17.92 16.01 -1.41
N ARG A 162 19.14 16.11 -0.91
CA ARG A 162 19.43 16.08 0.53
C ARG A 162 19.02 17.39 1.21
N ILE A 163 18.02 17.32 2.09
CA ILE A 163 17.62 18.45 2.93
C ILE A 163 18.42 18.41 4.24
N PRO A 164 19.12 19.51 4.62
CA PRO A 164 19.84 19.57 5.89
C PRO A 164 18.86 19.59 7.06
N THR A 165 19.20 18.87 8.12
CA THR A 165 18.46 18.84 9.39
C THR A 165 18.75 20.09 10.23
N ARG A 166 17.81 20.45 11.11
CA ARG A 166 18.00 21.49 12.13
C ARG A 166 17.21 21.16 13.40
N LEU A 167 17.50 21.86 14.47
CA LEU A 167 16.65 21.87 15.66
C LEU A 167 15.42 22.75 15.42
N ALA A 168 14.26 22.30 15.89
CA ALA A 168 13.09 23.13 16.13
C ALA A 168 13.34 24.09 17.30
N THR A 169 12.96 25.36 17.17
CA THR A 169 13.07 26.34 18.27
C THR A 169 11.90 26.18 19.26
N GLU A 170 12.03 26.73 20.46
CA GLU A 170 10.99 26.64 21.49
C GLU A 170 9.70 27.38 21.06
N GLU A 171 9.83 28.45 20.26
CA GLU A 171 8.71 29.18 19.63
C GLU A 171 8.08 28.43 18.43
N GLU A 172 8.72 27.37 17.93
CA GLU A 172 8.13 26.45 16.96
C GLU A 172 7.45 25.29 17.69
N LEU A 173 8.08 24.69 18.72
CA LEU A 173 7.44 23.68 19.57
C LEU A 173 6.16 24.22 20.24
N ALA A 174 6.16 25.49 20.66
CA ALA A 174 5.01 26.18 21.24
C ALA A 174 3.84 26.43 20.28
N MET A 175 3.93 26.01 19.01
CA MET A 175 2.78 26.03 18.08
C MET A 175 1.77 24.90 18.33
N CYS A 176 2.20 23.82 19.00
CA CYS A 176 1.35 22.68 19.38
C CYS A 176 1.47 22.29 20.86
N HIS A 177 2.57 22.62 21.54
CA HIS A 177 2.85 22.16 22.90
C HIS A 177 2.84 23.30 23.92
N SER A 178 2.43 22.97 25.15
CA SER A 178 2.51 23.87 26.29
C SER A 178 3.97 24.17 26.66
N LEU A 179 4.22 25.38 27.14
CA LEU A 179 5.56 25.77 27.61
C LEU A 179 6.05 24.87 28.75
N GLN A 180 5.12 24.40 29.60
CA GLN A 180 5.40 23.49 30.71
C GLN A 180 5.93 22.12 30.22
N HIS A 181 5.34 21.54 29.16
CA HIS A 181 5.85 20.31 28.56
C HIS A 181 7.19 20.54 27.87
N ILE A 182 7.35 21.65 27.15
CA ILE A 182 8.63 22.02 26.52
C ILE A 182 9.75 22.18 27.56
N GLU A 183 9.48 22.87 28.67
CA GLU A 183 10.41 23.02 29.80
C GLU A 183 10.75 21.68 30.47
N LEU A 184 9.76 20.82 30.70
CA LEU A 184 9.94 19.49 31.30
C LEU A 184 10.80 18.58 30.41
N MET A 185 10.50 18.52 29.11
CA MET A 185 11.28 17.75 28.13
C MET A 185 12.69 18.34 27.98
N LYS A 186 12.84 19.67 27.93
CA LYS A 186 14.16 20.33 27.89
C LYS A 186 15.01 19.99 29.12
N ALA A 187 14.39 19.88 30.29
CA ALA A 187 15.08 19.49 31.52
C ALA A 187 15.64 18.06 31.50
N THR A 188 15.14 17.14 30.64
CA THR A 188 15.67 15.76 30.57
C THR A 188 17.14 15.70 30.19
N ALA A 189 17.66 16.73 29.50
CA ALA A 189 19.07 16.80 29.11
C ALA A 189 20.03 16.73 30.31
N GLU A 190 19.66 17.31 31.45
CA GLU A 190 20.50 17.40 32.66
C GLU A 190 20.10 16.37 33.75
N MET A 191 19.04 15.59 33.52
CA MET A 191 18.58 14.58 34.50
C MET A 191 19.52 13.38 34.57
N LYS A 192 19.66 12.80 35.76
CA LYS A 192 20.39 11.54 35.95
C LYS A 192 19.52 10.38 35.41
N PRO A 193 20.12 9.27 34.93
CA PRO A 193 19.35 8.15 34.37
C PRO A 193 18.23 7.64 35.30
N ARG A 194 18.44 7.55 36.62
CA ARG A 194 17.38 7.12 37.55
C ARG A 194 16.18 8.07 37.61
N ASP A 195 16.40 9.36 37.40
CA ASP A 195 15.34 10.38 37.36
C ASP A 195 14.63 10.37 36.00
N LEU A 196 15.36 10.14 34.90
CA LEU A 196 14.79 9.89 33.56
C LEU A 196 13.88 8.66 33.54
N HIS A 197 14.30 7.55 34.15
CA HIS A 197 13.46 6.35 34.25
C HIS A 197 12.21 6.58 35.10
N ARG A 198 12.35 7.32 36.21
CA ARG A 198 11.22 7.70 37.06
C ARG A 198 10.21 8.55 36.30
N LEU A 199 10.67 9.59 35.59
CA LEU A 199 9.83 10.43 34.74
C LEU A 199 9.17 9.62 33.61
N GLY A 200 9.88 8.68 32.99
CA GLY A 200 9.29 7.78 31.98
C GLY A 200 8.13 6.95 32.52
N ASN A 201 8.23 6.50 33.77
CA ASN A 201 7.17 5.75 34.45
C ASN A 201 6.00 6.63 34.96
N GLU A 202 6.07 7.96 34.81
CA GLU A 202 4.96 8.88 35.13
C GLU A 202 4.01 9.08 33.92
N PHE A 203 4.38 8.59 32.72
CA PHE A 203 3.61 8.68 31.48
C PHE A 203 3.40 7.30 30.81
N THR A 204 2.54 7.23 29.79
CA THR A 204 2.20 5.97 29.12
C THR A 204 3.16 5.66 27.96
N SER A 205 3.84 4.51 28.02
CA SER A 205 4.67 3.95 26.95
C SER A 205 5.75 4.90 26.41
N ILE A 206 6.52 5.55 27.29
CA ILE A 206 7.63 6.45 26.94
C ILE A 206 8.94 6.05 27.64
N PHE A 207 10.07 6.47 27.10
CA PHE A 207 11.38 6.38 27.76
C PHE A 207 12.23 7.61 27.40
N PHE A 208 13.25 7.89 28.21
CA PHE A 208 14.13 9.05 27.99
C PHE A 208 15.62 8.70 28.22
N SER A 209 16.48 9.07 27.27
CA SER A 209 17.90 9.39 27.49
C SER A 209 18.10 10.92 27.54
N ASN A 210 19.28 11.37 27.96
CA ASN A 210 19.64 12.80 27.98
C ASN A 210 19.53 13.49 26.60
N GLN A 211 19.65 12.73 25.50
CA GLN A 211 19.59 13.25 24.12
C GLN A 211 18.17 13.35 23.56
N SER A 212 17.15 12.82 24.25
CA SER A 212 15.78 12.67 23.74
C SER A 212 15.16 14.00 23.25
N PHE A 213 15.29 15.07 24.04
CA PHE A 213 14.81 16.40 23.66
C PHE A 213 15.48 16.92 22.37
N GLN A 214 16.80 16.76 22.26
CA GLN A 214 17.54 17.19 21.08
C GLN A 214 17.19 16.35 19.83
N CYS A 215 16.97 15.04 19.99
CA CYS A 215 16.49 14.19 18.90
C CYS A 215 15.07 14.58 18.47
N ALA A 216 14.17 14.89 19.40
CA ALA A 216 12.82 15.36 19.08
C ALA A 216 12.82 16.74 18.39
N GLN A 217 13.70 17.66 18.82
CA GLN A 217 13.95 18.91 18.10
C GLN A 217 14.49 18.68 16.69
N LEU A 218 15.38 17.69 16.48
CA LEU A 218 15.86 17.32 15.14
C LEU A 218 14.73 16.72 14.28
N ALA A 219 13.87 15.88 14.83
CA ALA A 219 12.74 15.29 14.10
C ALA A 219 11.79 16.37 13.55
N ALA A 220 11.34 17.28 14.42
CA ALA A 220 10.48 18.40 14.05
C ALA A 220 11.17 19.38 13.09
N GLY A 221 12.38 19.84 13.42
CA GLY A 221 13.12 20.82 12.61
C GLY A 221 13.55 20.29 11.24
N SER A 222 13.77 18.97 11.10
CA SER A 222 13.98 18.32 9.80
C SER A 222 12.74 18.41 8.92
N CYS A 223 11.55 18.14 9.48
CA CYS A 223 10.29 18.22 8.74
C CYS A 223 10.00 19.67 8.32
N PHE A 224 10.28 20.66 9.17
CA PHE A 224 10.12 22.08 8.85
C PHE A 224 10.94 22.50 7.62
N ASN A 225 12.19 22.04 7.50
CA ASN A 225 13.03 22.34 6.35
C ASN A 225 12.52 21.69 5.05
N VAL A 226 11.91 20.50 5.13
CA VAL A 226 11.29 19.86 3.96
C VAL A 226 9.98 20.58 3.57
N VAL A 227 9.17 21.01 4.54
CA VAL A 227 7.97 21.83 4.31
C VAL A 227 8.31 23.15 3.63
N ASP A 228 9.33 23.87 4.10
CA ASP A 228 9.80 25.12 3.48
C ASP A 228 10.25 24.90 2.03
N ALA A 229 11.07 23.87 1.79
CA ALA A 229 11.54 23.53 0.45
C ALA A 229 10.41 23.08 -0.51
N ILE A 230 9.34 22.45 0.00
CA ILE A 230 8.13 22.10 -0.76
C ILE A 230 7.27 23.34 -1.05
N LEU A 231 6.98 24.18 -0.06
CA LEU A 231 6.10 25.36 -0.23
C LEU A 231 6.75 26.48 -1.05
N SER A 232 8.08 26.61 -0.99
CA SER A 232 8.86 27.51 -1.88
C SER A 232 9.07 26.97 -3.29
N GLY A 233 8.60 25.74 -3.61
CA GLY A 233 8.73 25.14 -4.94
C GLY A 233 10.15 24.74 -5.34
N GLN A 234 11.05 24.59 -4.35
CA GLN A 234 12.37 23.99 -4.57
C GLN A 234 12.22 22.49 -4.84
N LEU A 235 11.37 21.83 -4.03
CA LEU A 235 10.95 20.44 -4.15
C LEU A 235 9.51 20.32 -4.68
N SER A 236 9.17 19.12 -5.16
CA SER A 236 7.78 18.71 -5.40
C SER A 236 7.18 18.04 -4.16
N ASN A 237 7.96 17.16 -3.53
CA ASN A 237 7.55 16.29 -2.42
C ASN A 237 8.78 15.91 -1.57
N GLY A 238 8.61 15.12 -0.51
CA GLY A 238 9.75 14.65 0.28
C GLY A 238 9.45 13.57 1.31
N VAL A 239 10.54 13.06 1.90
CA VAL A 239 10.53 12.03 2.95
C VAL A 239 11.46 12.44 4.11
N ALA A 240 10.98 12.25 5.33
CA ALA A 240 11.69 12.54 6.57
C ALA A 240 11.90 11.23 7.37
N ILE A 241 13.13 10.73 7.38
CA ILE A 241 13.53 9.52 8.10
C ILE A 241 13.97 9.94 9.51
N VAL A 242 13.00 10.19 10.38
CA VAL A 242 13.15 10.85 11.69
C VAL A 242 12.83 9.92 12.87
N ARG A 243 13.35 10.23 14.06
CA ARG A 243 12.87 9.68 15.36
C ARG A 243 13.31 10.59 16.52
N PRO A 244 12.64 10.59 17.69
CA PRO A 244 11.42 9.82 18.05
C PRO A 244 10.20 10.18 17.18
N PRO A 245 9.16 9.32 17.16
CA PRO A 245 7.87 9.63 16.51
C PRO A 245 7.14 10.79 17.19
N GLY A 246 5.99 11.18 16.63
CA GLY A 246 5.21 12.34 17.06
C GLY A 246 3.71 12.12 17.30
N HIS A 247 3.00 11.31 16.50
CA HIS A 247 1.53 11.36 16.43
C HIS A 247 0.74 11.09 17.74
N HIS A 248 1.33 10.40 18.73
CA HIS A 248 0.74 10.19 20.06
C HIS A 248 0.97 11.33 21.06
N ALA A 249 1.89 12.27 20.81
CA ALA A 249 2.24 13.32 21.76
C ALA A 249 1.15 14.38 21.86
N GLU A 250 0.68 14.63 23.08
CA GLU A 250 -0.34 15.61 23.42
C GLU A 250 0.23 17.02 23.60
N THR A 251 -0.64 18.01 23.76
CA THR A 251 -0.26 19.41 24.05
C THR A 251 0.61 19.52 25.31
N ASP A 252 0.35 18.73 26.35
CA ASP A 252 1.02 18.82 27.65
C ASP A 252 1.65 17.50 28.17
N ALA A 253 1.61 16.41 27.38
CA ALA A 253 2.16 15.12 27.78
C ALA A 253 2.81 14.34 26.61
N PRO A 254 3.96 13.67 26.83
CA PRO A 254 4.49 12.66 25.93
C PRO A 254 3.75 11.32 26.12
N CYS A 255 3.59 10.55 25.04
CA CYS A 255 2.88 9.27 25.05
C CYS A 255 3.34 8.40 23.88
N GLY A 256 3.30 7.07 23.99
CA GLY A 256 3.48 6.15 22.84
C GLY A 256 4.76 6.39 22.04
N PHE A 257 5.90 6.43 22.74
CA PHE A 257 7.24 6.79 22.23
C PHE A 257 7.39 8.22 21.68
N CYS A 258 6.31 9.02 21.62
CA CYS A 258 6.29 10.35 21.05
C CYS A 258 6.57 11.43 22.12
N ILE A 259 7.43 12.39 21.77
CA ILE A 259 7.82 13.51 22.66
C ILE A 259 7.16 14.82 22.21
N PHE A 260 7.23 15.14 20.93
CA PHE A 260 6.57 16.28 20.30
C PHE A 260 5.90 15.82 19.01
N ASN A 261 4.69 16.33 18.73
CA ASN A 261 3.90 15.91 17.59
C ASN A 261 4.44 16.51 16.29
N THR A 262 5.40 15.81 15.68
CA THR A 262 6.13 16.24 14.49
C THR A 262 5.20 16.55 13.31
N ALA A 263 4.14 15.78 13.09
CA ALA A 263 3.18 16.00 12.01
C ALA A 263 2.30 17.25 12.27
N ALA A 264 1.74 17.38 13.48
CA ALA A 264 0.95 18.56 13.86
C ALA A 264 1.79 19.85 13.83
N LEU A 265 3.02 19.79 14.36
CA LEU A 265 3.99 20.88 14.30
C LEU A 265 4.34 21.25 12.86
N ALA A 266 4.51 20.28 11.96
CA ALA A 266 4.78 20.54 10.55
C ALA A 266 3.57 21.20 9.85
N ALA A 267 2.33 20.85 10.21
CA ALA A 267 1.13 21.53 9.72
C ALA A 267 1.04 22.98 10.21
N ARG A 268 1.26 23.24 11.51
CA ARG A 268 1.29 24.62 12.05
C ARG A 268 2.45 25.44 11.49
N TYR A 269 3.62 24.82 11.27
CA TYR A 269 4.76 25.45 10.59
C TYR A 269 4.40 25.84 9.15
N ALA A 270 3.80 24.92 8.38
CA ALA A 270 3.34 25.17 7.02
C ALA A 270 2.39 26.38 6.97
N GLN A 271 1.36 26.40 7.82
CA GLN A 271 0.41 27.51 7.93
C GLN A 271 1.08 28.84 8.31
N LYS A 272 2.11 28.81 9.18
CA LYS A 272 2.87 29.99 9.64
C LYS A 272 3.80 30.59 8.59
N ILE A 273 4.39 29.78 7.70
CA ILE A 273 5.29 30.28 6.63
C ILE A 273 4.59 30.51 5.27
N SER A 274 3.38 29.99 5.12
CA SER A 274 2.59 30.06 3.88
C SER A 274 2.30 31.49 3.44
N HIS A 275 2.34 31.73 2.12
CA HIS A 275 1.81 32.95 1.50
C HIS A 275 0.28 32.88 1.27
N ASP A 276 -0.30 31.68 1.37
CA ASP A 276 -1.75 31.46 1.43
C ASP A 276 -2.21 31.41 2.90
N PRO A 277 -2.96 32.41 3.41
CA PRO A 277 -3.46 32.43 4.77
C PRO A 277 -4.62 31.44 5.02
N GLN A 278 -5.08 30.73 3.99
CA GLN A 278 -6.10 29.68 4.07
C GLN A 278 -5.52 28.29 3.73
N LEU A 279 -4.21 28.09 3.95
CA LEU A 279 -3.53 26.82 3.65
C LEU A 279 -4.18 25.65 4.41
N ARG A 280 -5.01 24.90 3.69
CA ARG A 280 -5.60 23.63 4.12
C ARG A 280 -4.54 22.54 4.12
N VAL A 281 -4.34 21.87 5.25
CA VAL A 281 -3.39 20.74 5.38
C VAL A 281 -4.17 19.46 5.60
N LEU A 282 -3.87 18.42 4.81
CA LEU A 282 -4.30 17.05 5.13
C LEU A 282 -3.18 16.40 5.93
N ILE A 283 -3.49 15.88 7.12
CA ILE A 283 -2.64 14.92 7.82
C ILE A 283 -3.32 13.56 7.68
N LEU A 284 -2.69 12.66 6.92
CA LEU A 284 -3.08 11.26 6.87
C LEU A 284 -2.19 10.45 7.79
N ASP A 285 -2.79 9.62 8.62
CA ASP A 285 -2.10 8.71 9.51
C ASP A 285 -2.42 7.26 9.11
N TRP A 286 -1.38 6.52 8.70
CA TRP A 286 -1.49 5.11 8.34
C TRP A 286 -0.73 4.19 9.31
N ASP A 287 -0.22 4.74 10.42
CA ASP A 287 0.27 3.95 11.55
C ASP A 287 -0.84 3.03 12.07
N VAL A 288 -0.47 1.86 12.61
CA VAL A 288 -1.47 0.91 13.12
C VAL A 288 -2.14 1.41 14.41
N HIS A 289 -1.58 2.43 15.07
CA HIS A 289 -2.14 3.06 16.26
C HIS A 289 -2.84 4.37 15.93
N HIS A 290 -3.87 4.72 16.70
CA HIS A 290 -4.54 6.03 16.57
C HIS A 290 -3.64 7.15 17.10
N GLY A 291 -3.29 8.12 16.25
CA GLY A 291 -2.55 9.33 16.62
C GLY A 291 -3.40 10.31 17.44
N ASN A 292 -3.75 9.93 18.66
CA ASN A 292 -4.59 10.68 19.60
C ASN A 292 -4.19 12.15 19.73
N GLY A 293 -2.89 12.44 19.90
CA GLY A 293 -2.39 13.81 20.03
C GLY A 293 -2.63 14.64 18.77
N THR A 294 -2.51 14.02 17.58
CA THR A 294 -2.84 14.70 16.31
C THR A 294 -4.33 15.00 16.23
N GLN A 295 -5.20 14.06 16.60
CA GLN A 295 -6.65 14.31 16.67
C GLN A 295 -6.97 15.48 17.62
N HIS A 296 -6.46 15.46 18.86
CA HIS A 296 -6.79 16.50 19.84
C HIS A 296 -6.25 17.89 19.48
N MET A 297 -5.11 17.99 18.77
CA MET A 297 -4.54 19.26 18.30
C MET A 297 -5.32 19.95 17.16
N PHE A 298 -6.25 19.23 16.52
CA PHE A 298 -7.08 19.74 15.41
C PHE A 298 -8.57 19.38 15.55
N GLU A 299 -9.03 18.84 16.69
CA GLU A 299 -10.41 18.34 16.83
C GLU A 299 -11.46 19.43 16.57
N ASP A 300 -11.13 20.69 16.90
CA ASP A 300 -11.96 21.86 16.65
C ASP A 300 -11.56 22.67 15.40
N ASP A 301 -10.66 22.20 14.54
CA ASP A 301 -10.05 22.99 13.46
C ASP A 301 -10.44 22.53 12.04
N ASP A 302 -11.15 23.40 11.30
CA ASP A 302 -11.52 23.22 9.88
C ASP A 302 -10.38 23.52 8.88
N SER A 303 -9.25 24.05 9.34
CA SER A 303 -8.07 24.31 8.48
C SER A 303 -7.16 23.08 8.29
N VAL A 304 -7.32 22.05 9.11
CA VAL A 304 -6.55 20.80 9.05
C VAL A 304 -7.49 19.61 9.07
N LEU A 305 -7.40 18.76 8.06
CA LEU A 305 -8.14 17.49 7.97
C LEU A 305 -7.25 16.38 8.51
N TYR A 306 -7.65 15.72 9.59
CA TYR A 306 -7.01 14.49 10.07
C TYR A 306 -7.79 13.26 9.61
N ILE A 307 -7.09 12.27 9.05
CA ILE A 307 -7.66 10.96 8.69
C ILE A 307 -6.72 9.89 9.23
N SER A 308 -7.25 8.90 9.97
CA SER A 308 -6.46 7.83 10.60
C SER A 308 -6.98 6.44 10.25
N LEU A 309 -6.08 5.50 9.89
CA LEU A 309 -6.38 4.11 9.54
C LEU A 309 -5.73 3.12 10.52
N HIS A 310 -6.27 3.06 11.73
CA HIS A 310 -5.67 2.35 12.87
C HIS A 310 -6.44 1.10 13.28
N ARG A 311 -5.74 0.19 13.95
CA ARG A 311 -6.32 -0.94 14.68
C ARG A 311 -6.96 -0.42 15.97
N TYR A 312 -8.25 -0.71 16.14
CA TYR A 312 -9.06 -0.27 17.28
C TYR A 312 -9.46 -1.43 18.18
N ASP A 313 -9.84 -2.58 17.59
CA ASP A 313 -10.38 -3.76 18.28
C ASP A 313 -11.41 -3.38 19.37
N ASN A 314 -12.38 -2.54 19.00
CA ASN A 314 -13.42 -1.99 19.88
C ASN A 314 -12.88 -1.26 21.13
N GLY A 315 -11.75 -0.55 21.01
CA GLY A 315 -11.10 0.19 22.11
C GLY A 315 -10.14 -0.65 22.96
N THR A 316 -9.88 -1.90 22.57
CA THR A 316 -8.95 -2.79 23.30
C THR A 316 -7.51 -2.78 22.75
N PHE A 317 -7.25 -2.05 21.67
CA PHE A 317 -5.90 -1.78 21.16
C PHE A 317 -5.40 -0.39 21.60
N PHE A 318 -4.08 -0.19 21.66
CA PHE A 318 -3.46 1.08 22.08
C PHE A 318 -3.85 2.22 21.11
N PRO A 319 -4.24 3.42 21.58
CA PRO A 319 -4.10 3.98 22.94
C PRO A 319 -5.25 3.69 23.93
N PHE A 320 -6.14 2.73 23.64
CA PHE A 320 -7.25 2.30 24.50
C PHE A 320 -8.35 3.36 24.79
N SER A 321 -8.51 4.38 23.94
CA SER A 321 -9.58 5.38 24.08
C SER A 321 -10.72 5.18 23.08
N GLU A 322 -11.96 5.48 23.51
CA GLU A 322 -13.12 5.65 22.64
C GLU A 322 -12.97 6.83 21.66
N ASP A 323 -11.98 7.72 21.86
CA ASP A 323 -11.65 8.82 20.96
C ASP A 323 -11.19 8.35 19.57
N ALA A 324 -10.70 7.12 19.46
CA ALA A 324 -10.36 6.48 18.19
C ALA A 324 -11.60 5.96 17.42
N ALA A 325 -12.81 6.00 17.99
CA ALA A 325 -14.00 5.45 17.32
C ALA A 325 -14.42 6.25 16.07
N ALA A 326 -14.99 5.57 15.07
CA ALA A 326 -15.51 6.16 13.82
C ALA A 326 -16.64 7.21 14.01
N ALA A 327 -17.21 7.32 15.21
CA ALA A 327 -18.19 8.34 15.56
C ALA A 327 -17.56 9.69 15.99
N LYS A 328 -16.23 9.75 16.14
CA LYS A 328 -15.48 10.93 16.59
C LYS A 328 -15.11 11.80 15.39
N VAL A 329 -16.11 12.51 14.87
CA VAL A 329 -16.02 13.26 13.60
C VAL A 329 -15.35 14.65 13.72
N GLY A 330 -14.87 15.03 14.90
CA GLY A 330 -14.44 16.40 15.24
C GLY A 330 -15.56 17.23 15.87
N VAL A 331 -15.21 18.40 16.42
CA VAL A 331 -16.10 19.26 17.22
C VAL A 331 -16.15 20.70 16.71
N ALA A 332 -17.15 21.48 17.15
CA ALA A 332 -17.32 22.89 16.81
C ALA A 332 -17.21 23.18 15.29
N LYS A 333 -16.18 23.92 14.82
CA LYS A 333 -15.94 24.18 13.38
C LYS A 333 -15.24 23.01 12.68
N GLY A 334 -14.39 22.25 13.39
CA GLY A 334 -13.75 21.02 12.92
C GLY A 334 -14.68 19.80 12.77
N ALA A 335 -15.98 19.93 13.05
CA ALA A 335 -16.95 18.86 12.85
C ALA A 335 -17.03 18.45 11.37
N GLY A 336 -16.61 17.22 11.09
CA GLY A 336 -16.45 16.62 9.76
C GLY A 336 -14.98 16.44 9.33
N PHE A 337 -14.03 17.13 9.97
CA PHE A 337 -12.61 17.22 9.59
C PHE A 337 -11.68 16.26 10.37
N ASN A 338 -12.23 15.42 11.25
CA ASN A 338 -11.50 14.32 11.89
C ASN A 338 -12.14 12.97 11.49
N VAL A 339 -11.40 12.08 10.82
CA VAL A 339 -11.95 10.85 10.21
C VAL A 339 -11.23 9.61 10.73
N ASN A 340 -11.90 8.82 11.58
CA ASN A 340 -11.32 7.60 12.17
C ASN A 340 -11.81 6.32 11.49
N ILE A 341 -10.93 5.66 10.74
CA ILE A 341 -11.17 4.35 10.11
C ILE A 341 -10.73 3.26 11.09
N ALA A 342 -11.58 3.06 12.10
CA ALA A 342 -11.33 2.22 13.27
C ALA A 342 -11.47 0.73 12.97
N TRP A 343 -10.38 0.07 12.57
CA TRP A 343 -10.38 -1.35 12.21
C TRP A 343 -10.59 -2.25 13.43
N SER A 344 -11.52 -3.22 13.35
CA SER A 344 -11.77 -4.18 14.44
C SER A 344 -12.08 -5.57 13.90
N GLY A 345 -11.66 -6.62 14.61
CA GLY A 345 -12.10 -7.99 14.33
C GLY A 345 -11.55 -8.61 13.04
N GLY A 346 -10.32 -8.26 12.65
CA GLY A 346 -9.61 -8.84 11.51
C GLY A 346 -8.15 -8.40 11.45
N ARG A 347 -7.32 -9.13 10.69
CA ARG A 347 -5.97 -8.69 10.31
C ARG A 347 -6.06 -8.02 8.95
N MET A 348 -6.00 -6.69 8.91
CA MET A 348 -6.21 -5.95 7.65
C MET A 348 -4.94 -5.95 6.77
N GLY A 349 -5.11 -5.87 5.46
CA GLY A 349 -4.01 -5.83 4.48
C GLY A 349 -4.28 -4.91 3.29
N ASP A 350 -3.57 -5.14 2.18
CA ASP A 350 -3.58 -4.27 1.00
C ASP A 350 -5.00 -4.01 0.45
N SER A 351 -5.88 -5.01 0.42
CA SER A 351 -7.26 -4.86 -0.08
C SER A 351 -8.15 -4.02 0.83
N ASP A 352 -7.93 -4.07 2.15
CA ASP A 352 -8.68 -3.29 3.14
C ASP A 352 -8.27 -1.82 3.12
N TYR A 353 -6.96 -1.55 3.13
CA TYR A 353 -6.42 -0.20 3.06
C TYR A 353 -6.76 0.47 1.72
N LEU A 354 -6.66 -0.25 0.60
CA LEU A 354 -7.06 0.30 -0.70
C LEU A 354 -8.59 0.46 -0.84
N ALA A 355 -9.41 -0.38 -0.20
CA ALA A 355 -10.85 -0.16 -0.13
C ALA A 355 -11.18 1.12 0.67
N ALA A 356 -10.54 1.34 1.82
CA ALA A 356 -10.68 2.58 2.59
C ALA A 356 -10.19 3.81 1.80
N PHE A 357 -9.08 3.70 1.07
CA PHE A 357 -8.57 4.81 0.25
C PHE A 357 -9.54 5.19 -0.87
N HIS A 358 -10.05 4.22 -1.64
CA HIS A 358 -10.96 4.50 -2.75
C HIS A 358 -12.35 4.98 -2.30
N HIS A 359 -12.86 4.49 -1.15
CA HIS A 359 -14.24 4.77 -0.70
C HIS A 359 -14.36 5.82 0.41
N VAL A 360 -13.26 6.21 1.07
CA VAL A 360 -13.25 7.21 2.16
C VAL A 360 -12.13 8.26 1.97
N VAL A 361 -10.86 7.85 2.01
CA VAL A 361 -9.73 8.79 2.13
C VAL A 361 -9.64 9.72 0.92
N MET A 362 -9.58 9.15 -0.30
CA MET A 362 -9.44 9.94 -1.52
C MET A 362 -10.69 10.77 -1.87
N PRO A 363 -11.93 10.28 -1.70
CA PRO A 363 -13.14 11.10 -1.79
C PRO A 363 -13.10 12.35 -0.88
N ILE A 364 -12.87 12.17 0.42
CA ILE A 364 -12.84 13.28 1.39
C ILE A 364 -11.68 14.23 1.07
N ALA A 365 -10.48 13.70 0.83
CA ALA A 365 -9.30 14.52 0.56
C ALA A 365 -9.40 15.32 -0.75
N ALA A 366 -10.02 14.78 -1.80
CA ALA A 366 -10.27 15.52 -3.04
C ALA A 366 -11.32 16.63 -2.84
N GLU A 367 -12.36 16.38 -2.04
CA GLU A 367 -13.38 17.37 -1.70
C GLU A 367 -12.81 18.50 -0.82
N PHE A 368 -11.98 18.18 0.19
CA PHE A 368 -11.24 19.14 1.00
C PHE A 368 -10.19 19.93 0.20
N ASN A 369 -9.63 19.34 -0.86
CA ASN A 369 -8.67 19.96 -1.78
C ASN A 369 -7.49 20.64 -1.02
N PRO A 370 -6.63 19.87 -0.33
CA PRO A 370 -5.56 20.40 0.51
C PRO A 370 -4.49 21.12 -0.32
N GLY A 371 -3.84 22.12 0.29
CA GLY A 371 -2.65 22.77 -0.26
C GLY A 371 -1.33 22.10 0.15
N LEU A 372 -1.35 21.19 1.13
CA LEU A 372 -0.23 20.34 1.54
C LEU A 372 -0.77 19.01 2.10
N VAL A 373 -0.12 17.89 1.77
CA VAL A 373 -0.38 16.59 2.41
C VAL A 373 0.83 16.22 3.27
N LEU A 374 0.59 15.95 4.55
CA LEU A 374 1.51 15.29 5.46
C LEU A 374 1.04 13.85 5.68
N VAL A 375 1.97 12.91 5.74
CA VAL A 375 1.69 11.51 6.09
C VAL A 375 2.44 11.16 7.35
N SER A 376 1.70 10.93 8.44
CA SER A 376 2.17 10.22 9.62
C SER A 376 2.32 8.75 9.23
N ALA A 377 3.55 8.38 8.89
CA ALA A 377 3.88 7.15 8.19
C ALA A 377 4.49 6.14 9.16
N GLY A 378 3.62 5.51 9.95
CA GLY A 378 3.95 4.25 10.61
C GLY A 378 4.12 3.12 9.59
N PHE A 379 4.86 2.09 9.97
CA PHE A 379 5.01 0.88 9.16
C PHE A 379 4.82 -0.40 10.00
N ASP A 380 4.03 -0.31 11.07
CA ASP A 380 3.61 -1.40 11.96
C ASP A 380 2.28 -2.04 11.55
N ALA A 381 1.48 -1.38 10.71
CA ALA A 381 0.42 -2.06 9.95
C ALA A 381 1.01 -3.04 8.90
N ALA A 382 2.34 -3.00 8.69
CA ALA A 382 3.03 -3.84 7.72
C ALA A 382 3.13 -5.31 8.16
N ARG A 383 3.08 -6.20 7.17
CA ARG A 383 3.23 -7.65 7.38
C ARG A 383 4.54 -7.97 8.12
N GLY A 384 4.40 -8.68 9.24
CA GLY A 384 5.51 -9.14 10.06
C GLY A 384 5.98 -8.15 11.13
N ASP A 385 5.28 -7.04 11.34
CA ASP A 385 5.53 -6.18 12.51
C ASP A 385 5.13 -6.89 13.83
N PRO A 386 5.94 -6.78 14.91
CA PRO A 386 5.64 -7.44 16.18
C PRO A 386 4.47 -6.83 16.98
N LEU A 387 4.03 -5.59 16.72
CA LEU A 387 3.00 -4.91 17.50
C LEU A 387 1.65 -4.84 16.75
N GLY A 388 1.64 -4.35 15.51
CA GLY A 388 0.39 -4.12 14.78
C GLY A 388 -0.38 -5.39 14.44
N GLY A 389 0.32 -6.44 14.01
CA GLY A 389 -0.25 -7.75 13.69
C GLY A 389 -1.06 -7.81 12.37
N TYR A 390 -0.96 -6.77 11.54
CA TYR A 390 -1.63 -6.64 10.23
C TYR A 390 -0.73 -7.13 9.08
N GLN A 391 -1.23 -7.06 7.84
CA GLN A 391 -0.65 -7.71 6.66
C GLN A 391 -0.40 -6.75 5.48
N VAL A 392 -0.38 -5.43 5.68
CA VAL A 392 -0.08 -4.47 4.59
C VAL A 392 1.33 -4.73 4.05
N THR A 393 1.48 -4.78 2.73
CA THR A 393 2.77 -5.06 2.10
C THR A 393 3.52 -3.77 1.76
N PRO A 394 4.85 -3.81 1.58
CA PRO A 394 5.61 -2.68 1.01
C PRO A 394 5.04 -2.16 -0.32
N LYS A 395 4.38 -3.02 -1.10
CA LYS A 395 3.68 -2.62 -2.34
C LYS A 395 2.38 -1.88 -2.04
N GLY A 396 1.64 -2.28 -1.01
CA GLY A 396 0.48 -1.55 -0.51
C GLY A 396 0.81 -0.09 -0.26
N TYR A 397 1.82 0.20 0.58
CA TYR A 397 2.26 1.57 0.87
C TYR A 397 2.73 2.37 -0.37
N ALA A 398 3.31 1.72 -1.39
CA ALA A 398 3.60 2.36 -2.67
C ALA A 398 2.31 2.83 -3.38
N HIS A 399 1.26 2.01 -3.41
CA HIS A 399 -0.04 2.41 -3.97
C HIS A 399 -0.74 3.48 -3.12
N LEU A 400 -0.65 3.41 -1.79
CA LEU A 400 -1.17 4.47 -0.91
C LEU A 400 -0.48 5.81 -1.21
N THR A 401 0.85 5.82 -1.31
CA THR A 401 1.66 6.99 -1.71
C THR A 401 1.22 7.54 -3.07
N HIS A 402 1.07 6.64 -4.06
CA HIS A 402 0.70 7.01 -5.43
C HIS A 402 -0.64 7.74 -5.50
N LEU A 403 -1.65 7.24 -4.78
CA LEU A 403 -2.96 7.89 -4.72
C LEU A 403 -2.86 9.31 -4.15
N LEU A 404 -2.11 9.51 -3.07
CA LEU A 404 -1.96 10.81 -2.40
C LEU A 404 -1.21 11.85 -3.26
N MET A 405 -0.29 11.41 -4.14
CA MET A 405 0.40 12.31 -5.08
C MET A 405 -0.51 12.99 -6.10
N SER A 406 -1.78 12.57 -6.23
CA SER A 406 -2.79 13.30 -7.00
C SER A 406 -3.33 14.57 -6.31
N LEU A 407 -3.11 14.69 -4.99
CA LEU A 407 -3.58 15.81 -4.16
C LEU A 407 -2.50 16.91 -4.03
N ALA A 408 -2.91 18.08 -3.54
CA ALA A 408 -2.02 19.21 -3.22
C ALA A 408 -1.02 19.64 -4.32
N GLY A 409 -1.29 19.28 -5.57
CA GLY A 409 -0.34 19.48 -6.68
C GLY A 409 0.95 18.67 -6.52
N GLY A 410 0.85 17.43 -6.02
CA GLY A 410 1.98 16.55 -5.71
C GLY A 410 2.71 16.85 -4.40
N ARG A 411 2.32 17.90 -3.65
CA ARG A 411 2.97 18.32 -2.40
C ARG A 411 2.64 17.39 -1.24
N VAL A 412 3.39 16.28 -1.18
CA VAL A 412 3.34 15.25 -0.14
C VAL A 412 4.65 15.25 0.66
N LEU A 413 4.56 15.21 2.00
CA LEU A 413 5.68 14.93 2.89
C LEU A 413 5.37 13.68 3.74
N ILE A 414 6.20 12.66 3.60
CA ILE A 414 6.10 11.41 4.37
C ILE A 414 7.02 11.50 5.60
N ILE A 415 6.47 11.36 6.81
CA ILE A 415 7.14 11.52 8.10
C ILE A 415 7.13 10.18 8.83
N LEU A 416 8.28 9.62 9.19
CA LEU A 416 8.33 8.34 9.90
C LEU A 416 7.73 8.43 11.31
N GLU A 417 6.73 7.58 11.60
CA GLU A 417 6.13 7.41 12.94
C GLU A 417 6.58 6.05 13.53
N GLY A 418 5.68 5.07 13.69
CA GLY A 418 5.93 3.72 14.19
C GLY A 418 6.47 2.71 13.16
N GLY A 419 6.20 1.43 13.38
CA GLY A 419 6.84 0.31 12.66
C GLY A 419 8.18 -0.12 13.24
N TYR A 420 8.30 -1.41 13.56
CA TYR A 420 9.34 -1.96 14.44
C TYR A 420 10.04 -3.20 13.87
N ASN A 421 9.46 -3.90 12.89
CA ASN A 421 10.20 -4.86 12.08
C ASN A 421 11.17 -4.13 11.12
N LEU A 422 12.47 -4.17 11.44
CA LEU A 422 13.54 -3.48 10.71
C LEU A 422 13.59 -3.78 9.21
N THR A 423 13.11 -4.94 8.75
CA THR A 423 13.01 -5.27 7.32
C THR A 423 11.76 -4.64 6.71
N SER A 424 10.58 -4.89 7.29
CA SER A 424 9.30 -4.41 6.76
C SER A 424 9.23 -2.89 6.67
N ILE A 425 9.77 -2.16 7.67
CA ILE A 425 9.83 -0.69 7.63
C ILE A 425 10.79 -0.16 6.55
N SER A 426 11.92 -0.85 6.36
CA SER A 426 12.94 -0.43 5.39
C SER A 426 12.44 -0.61 3.97
N ASP A 427 11.79 -1.74 3.69
CA ASP A 427 11.21 -2.03 2.39
C ASP A 427 10.00 -1.13 2.09
N SER A 428 9.12 -0.89 3.08
CA SER A 428 7.92 -0.07 2.89
C SER A 428 8.24 1.42 2.68
N MET A 429 9.11 2.00 3.50
CA MET A 429 9.52 3.40 3.34
C MET A 429 10.30 3.62 2.03
N ALA A 430 11.12 2.65 1.61
CA ALA A 430 11.83 2.73 0.32
C ALA A 430 10.88 2.65 -0.88
N MET A 431 9.83 1.81 -0.80
CA MET A 431 8.76 1.76 -1.81
C MET A 431 7.98 3.09 -1.88
N CYS A 432 7.71 3.74 -0.76
CA CYS A 432 7.12 5.09 -0.73
C CYS A 432 8.02 6.11 -1.45
N THR A 433 9.32 6.16 -1.10
CA THR A 433 10.28 7.10 -1.71
C THR A 433 10.49 6.84 -3.21
N SER A 434 10.46 5.58 -3.64
CA SER A 434 10.51 5.20 -5.06
C SER A 434 9.33 5.79 -5.85
N VAL A 435 8.11 5.71 -5.31
CA VAL A 435 6.93 6.34 -5.91
C VAL A 435 6.97 7.88 -5.85
N LEU A 436 7.45 8.48 -4.75
CA LEU A 436 7.67 9.94 -4.68
C LEU A 436 8.62 10.45 -5.78
N LEU A 437 9.64 9.66 -6.13
CA LEU A 437 10.60 9.89 -7.20
C LEU A 437 10.05 9.62 -8.62
N GLY A 438 8.78 9.24 -8.75
CA GLY A 438 8.12 8.99 -10.03
C GLY A 438 8.24 7.56 -10.58
N ASP A 439 8.72 6.59 -9.79
CA ASP A 439 8.69 5.18 -10.21
C ASP A 439 7.24 4.64 -10.20
N ALA A 440 6.90 3.82 -11.20
CA ALA A 440 5.55 3.25 -11.32
C ALA A 440 5.24 2.26 -10.17
N PRO A 441 4.02 2.29 -9.57
CA PRO A 441 3.65 1.35 -8.51
C PRO A 441 3.70 -0.12 -8.97
N PRO A 442 4.30 -1.04 -8.18
CA PRO A 442 4.45 -2.45 -8.55
C PRO A 442 3.14 -3.24 -8.46
N SER A 443 2.98 -4.33 -9.21
CA SER A 443 1.75 -5.16 -9.16
C SER A 443 1.47 -5.69 -7.76
N LEU A 444 0.24 -5.53 -7.31
CA LEU A 444 -0.31 -6.22 -6.15
C LEU A 444 -0.59 -7.70 -6.50
N ALA A 445 -1.22 -8.45 -5.58
CA ALA A 445 -1.60 -9.84 -5.85
C ALA A 445 -2.61 -9.95 -7.01
N THR A 446 -2.50 -11.01 -7.81
CA THR A 446 -3.39 -11.30 -8.95
C THR A 446 -3.89 -12.76 -8.85
N PRO A 447 -5.21 -13.01 -8.72
CA PRO A 447 -6.28 -12.03 -8.56
C PRO A 447 -6.13 -11.23 -7.26
N PHE A 448 -6.53 -9.96 -7.28
CA PHE A 448 -6.50 -9.12 -6.09
C PHE A 448 -7.62 -9.56 -5.13
N PRO A 449 -7.32 -9.83 -3.83
CA PRO A 449 -8.33 -10.32 -2.90
C PRO A 449 -9.40 -9.26 -2.61
N PRO A 450 -10.64 -9.66 -2.31
CA PRO A 450 -11.63 -8.73 -1.76
C PRO A 450 -11.17 -8.20 -0.38
N PRO A 451 -11.66 -7.03 0.06
CA PRO A 451 -11.48 -6.58 1.43
C PRO A 451 -12.21 -7.53 2.42
N HIS A 452 -11.66 -7.65 3.61
CA HIS A 452 -12.20 -8.42 4.71
C HIS A 452 -13.57 -7.89 5.16
N HIS A 453 -14.49 -8.79 5.51
CA HIS A 453 -15.87 -8.42 5.83
C HIS A 453 -16.00 -7.41 7.00
N CYS A 454 -15.09 -7.46 7.98
CA CYS A 454 -15.04 -6.47 9.06
C CYS A 454 -14.50 -5.11 8.58
N ALA A 455 -13.53 -5.08 7.67
CA ALA A 455 -13.07 -3.83 7.06
C ALA A 455 -14.19 -3.17 6.24
N VAL A 456 -14.94 -3.98 5.49
CA VAL A 456 -16.15 -3.53 4.78
C VAL A 456 -17.19 -2.94 5.76
N ALA A 457 -17.38 -3.53 6.93
CA ALA A 457 -18.27 -2.98 7.96
C ALA A 457 -17.75 -1.64 8.53
N THR A 458 -16.45 -1.53 8.85
CA THR A 458 -15.81 -0.28 9.28
C THR A 458 -15.97 0.82 8.23
N ILE A 459 -15.67 0.54 6.95
CA ILE A 459 -15.77 1.52 5.85
C ILE A 459 -17.20 2.06 5.72
N ARG A 460 -18.22 1.19 5.79
CA ARG A 460 -19.64 1.61 5.74
C ARG A 460 -20.03 2.49 6.91
N GLU A 461 -19.57 2.18 8.12
CA GLU A 461 -19.81 3.00 9.31
C GLU A 461 -19.17 4.38 9.18
N VAL A 462 -17.92 4.47 8.72
CA VAL A 462 -17.25 5.76 8.46
C VAL A 462 -17.99 6.57 7.38
N ILE A 463 -18.39 5.94 6.27
CA ILE A 463 -19.22 6.58 5.22
C ILE A 463 -20.52 7.12 5.83
N ARG A 464 -21.20 6.34 6.68
CA ARG A 464 -22.46 6.74 7.33
C ARG A 464 -22.28 7.94 8.27
N GLN A 465 -21.17 8.01 9.01
CA GLN A 465 -20.86 9.12 9.91
C GLN A 465 -20.40 10.38 9.17
N HIS A 466 -19.71 10.24 8.02
CA HIS A 466 -19.10 11.36 7.30
C HIS A 466 -19.89 11.89 6.09
N ALA A 467 -20.81 11.13 5.50
CA ALA A 467 -21.68 11.60 4.42
C ALA A 467 -22.58 12.82 4.74
N PRO A 468 -22.93 13.14 6.01
CA PRO A 468 -23.53 14.43 6.36
C PRO A 468 -22.66 15.64 5.97
N TYR A 469 -21.33 15.50 6.01
CA TYR A 469 -20.35 16.57 5.80
C TYR A 469 -19.79 16.58 4.37
N TRP A 470 -19.53 15.41 3.79
CA TRP A 470 -18.82 15.25 2.50
C TRP A 470 -19.77 14.70 1.42
N ARG A 471 -19.93 15.42 0.30
CA ARG A 471 -20.83 15.04 -0.81
C ARG A 471 -20.28 13.84 -1.59
N SER A 472 -18.96 13.74 -1.71
CA SER A 472 -18.23 12.67 -2.39
C SER A 472 -18.55 11.26 -1.89
N LEU A 473 -18.96 11.12 -0.63
CA LEU A 473 -19.35 9.85 0.01
C LEU A 473 -20.79 9.41 -0.31
N ARG A 474 -21.62 10.25 -0.94
CA ARG A 474 -23.07 10.02 -1.11
C ARG A 474 -23.42 9.09 -2.28
N ILE A 475 -22.68 7.99 -2.43
CA ILE A 475 -23.00 6.93 -3.40
C ILE A 475 -24.09 6.04 -2.80
N THR A 476 -25.16 5.78 -3.56
CA THR A 476 -26.30 4.96 -3.11
C THR A 476 -26.43 3.67 -3.92
N VAL A 477 -26.64 2.55 -3.22
CA VAL A 477 -27.01 1.26 -3.81
C VAL A 477 -28.37 0.85 -3.23
N PRO A 478 -29.44 0.68 -4.02
CA PRO A 478 -30.73 0.28 -3.48
C PRO A 478 -30.68 -1.08 -2.77
N GLU A 479 -31.39 -1.21 -1.64
CA GLU A 479 -31.45 -2.45 -0.85
C GLU A 479 -31.90 -3.66 -1.70
N SER A 480 -32.80 -3.44 -2.67
CA SER A 480 -33.23 -4.47 -3.63
C SER A 480 -32.12 -5.04 -4.49
N VAL A 481 -31.06 -4.27 -4.78
CA VAL A 481 -29.85 -4.74 -5.49
C VAL A 481 -28.94 -5.52 -4.54
N GLN A 482 -28.83 -5.07 -3.29
CA GLN A 482 -28.03 -5.73 -2.26
C GLN A 482 -28.59 -7.11 -1.90
N LEU A 483 -29.92 -7.22 -1.77
CA LEU A 483 -30.65 -8.45 -1.51
C LEU A 483 -30.76 -9.38 -2.74
N ALA A 484 -30.48 -8.88 -3.95
CA ALA A 484 -30.46 -9.70 -5.17
C ALA A 484 -29.15 -10.50 -5.33
N LEU A 485 -28.09 -10.19 -4.56
CA LEU A 485 -26.95 -11.09 -4.46
C LEU A 485 -27.37 -12.42 -3.82
N PRO A 486 -26.95 -13.58 -4.38
CA PRO A 486 -27.19 -14.85 -3.74
C PRO A 486 -26.45 -14.87 -2.40
N SER A 487 -27.20 -14.93 -1.30
CA SER A 487 -26.61 -15.02 0.04
C SER A 487 -25.63 -16.19 0.09
N PRO A 488 -24.42 -16.02 0.68
CA PRO A 488 -23.51 -17.14 0.89
C PRO A 488 -24.27 -18.22 1.67
N LYS A 489 -24.27 -19.45 1.16
CA LYS A 489 -25.14 -20.53 1.64
C LYS A 489 -24.71 -21.01 3.02
N HIS A 490 -25.07 -20.27 4.07
CA HIS A 490 -25.17 -20.82 5.41
C HIS A 490 -26.06 -22.07 5.34
N ARG A 491 -25.47 -23.26 5.48
CA ARG A 491 -26.19 -24.49 5.80
C ARG A 491 -26.83 -24.28 7.16
N GLY A 492 -28.08 -23.81 7.15
CA GLY A 492 -28.76 -23.33 8.35
C GLY A 492 -28.81 -24.37 9.46
N LYS A 493 -28.60 -23.92 10.70
CA LYS A 493 -28.77 -24.75 11.90
C LYS A 493 -30.15 -25.40 11.86
N ARG A 494 -30.22 -26.72 11.68
CA ARG A 494 -31.46 -27.48 11.82
C ARG A 494 -31.90 -27.41 13.28
N SER A 495 -32.93 -26.60 13.55
CA SER A 495 -33.60 -26.57 14.84
C SER A 495 -34.18 -27.96 15.15
N SER A 496 -33.71 -28.57 16.23
CA SER A 496 -34.10 -29.91 16.67
C SER A 496 -35.42 -29.88 17.45
N GLN A 497 -36.52 -29.54 16.78
CA GLN A 497 -37.85 -29.87 17.31
C GLN A 497 -38.02 -31.40 17.31
N GLY A 498 -37.89 -32.01 18.49
CA GLY A 498 -37.98 -33.44 18.66
C GLY A 498 -39.38 -33.99 18.35
N ARG A 499 -39.43 -35.17 17.71
CA ARG A 499 -40.61 -36.02 17.67
C ARG A 499 -40.25 -37.45 18.07
N VAL A 500 -41.21 -38.11 18.69
CA VAL A 500 -41.07 -39.41 19.35
C VAL A 500 -41.12 -40.55 18.32
N SER A 501 -40.45 -41.66 18.66
CA SER A 501 -40.47 -42.94 17.95
C SER A 501 -41.88 -43.46 17.66
N ASP A 502 -42.09 -44.01 16.46
CA ASP A 502 -42.89 -45.24 16.32
C ASP A 502 -42.42 -46.13 15.14
N LYS A 503 -42.86 -47.40 15.08
CA LYS A 503 -42.21 -48.47 14.30
C LYS A 503 -43.01 -49.06 13.13
N GLN A 504 -42.31 -49.25 11.99
CA GLN A 504 -42.47 -50.34 10.99
C GLN A 504 -43.83 -50.46 10.24
N PRO A 505 -43.98 -51.34 9.21
CA PRO A 505 -42.99 -52.17 8.49
C PRO A 505 -42.89 -51.94 6.96
N LEU A 506 -41.97 -52.65 6.30
CA LEU A 506 -41.81 -52.73 4.84
C LEU A 506 -42.57 -53.94 4.22
N PRO A 507 -43.18 -53.78 3.03
CA PRO A 507 -43.43 -54.86 2.05
C PRO A 507 -42.42 -54.81 0.86
N PRO A 508 -42.38 -55.81 -0.05
CA PRO A 508 -41.10 -56.35 -0.52
C PRO A 508 -40.67 -55.99 -1.95
N ALA A 509 -39.44 -56.39 -2.29
CA ALA A 509 -38.83 -56.21 -3.60
C ALA A 509 -39.45 -57.11 -4.70
N GLY A 510 -39.53 -56.56 -5.91
CA GLY A 510 -39.82 -57.26 -7.17
C GLY A 510 -38.87 -56.75 -8.26
N GLN A 511 -38.58 -57.58 -9.26
CA GLN A 511 -37.55 -57.31 -10.27
C GLN A 511 -38.07 -56.42 -11.41
N GLU A 512 -37.20 -55.57 -11.95
CA GLU A 512 -36.92 -55.55 -13.40
C GLU A 512 -35.58 -54.85 -13.71
N VAL A 513 -35.08 -54.99 -14.94
CA VAL A 513 -33.68 -54.66 -15.34
C VAL A 513 -33.65 -53.97 -16.70
N ALA A 514 -32.71 -53.02 -16.84
CA ALA A 514 -32.45 -52.19 -18.04
C ALA A 514 -33.56 -51.16 -18.35
N THR A 515 -33.25 -49.91 -18.70
CA THR A 515 -32.16 -49.45 -19.58
C THR A 515 -31.57 -48.11 -19.13
N MET A 516 -30.37 -47.77 -19.61
CA MET A 516 -29.81 -46.42 -19.47
C MET A 516 -30.17 -45.56 -20.69
N GLN A 517 -30.74 -44.38 -20.46
CA GLN A 517 -30.82 -43.29 -21.43
C GLN A 517 -30.57 -41.97 -20.65
N GLY A 518 -29.72 -41.08 -21.17
CA GLY A 518 -29.40 -39.82 -20.50
C GLY A 518 -28.00 -39.23 -20.67
N VAL A 519 -27.16 -39.73 -21.61
CA VAL A 519 -25.78 -39.23 -21.83
C VAL A 519 -25.53 -38.77 -23.28
N GLU A 520 -26.59 -38.54 -24.07
CA GLU A 520 -26.51 -38.16 -25.49
C GLU A 520 -27.23 -36.85 -25.83
N GLN A 521 -27.20 -35.85 -24.93
CA GLN A 521 -27.79 -34.51 -25.16
C GLN A 521 -26.89 -33.33 -24.76
N LEU A 522 -25.57 -33.53 -24.61
CA LEU A 522 -24.61 -32.46 -24.23
C LEU A 522 -23.34 -32.39 -25.09
N THR A 523 -23.33 -33.00 -26.29
CA THR A 523 -22.15 -33.11 -27.16
C THR A 523 -22.37 -32.69 -28.62
N GLN A 524 -23.38 -31.84 -28.89
CA GLN A 524 -23.52 -31.12 -30.17
C GLN A 524 -23.75 -29.63 -29.90
N GLY A 525 -22.77 -28.79 -30.25
CA GLY A 525 -22.86 -27.33 -30.00
C GLY A 525 -21.60 -26.48 -30.24
N LEU A 526 -20.44 -27.06 -30.57
CA LEU A 526 -19.17 -26.32 -30.76
C LEU A 526 -18.37 -26.77 -32.00
N ALA A 527 -19.04 -27.02 -33.13
CA ALA A 527 -18.41 -27.54 -34.35
C ALA A 527 -18.99 -26.94 -35.65
N SER A 528 -19.17 -25.61 -35.71
CA SER A 528 -19.66 -24.91 -36.92
C SER A 528 -19.43 -23.39 -36.92
N LEU A 529 -18.17 -22.96 -36.81
CA LEU A 529 -17.73 -21.61 -37.23
C LEU A 529 -16.39 -21.72 -37.99
N ASP A 530 -16.47 -21.74 -39.32
CA ASP A 530 -15.32 -21.75 -40.23
C ASP A 530 -15.12 -20.33 -40.79
N ILE A 531 -13.94 -19.74 -40.57
CA ILE A 531 -13.60 -18.38 -41.04
C ILE A 531 -12.71 -18.51 -42.28
N SER A 532 -13.32 -18.87 -43.42
CA SER A 532 -12.63 -19.04 -44.70
C SER A 532 -13.45 -18.62 -45.92
N GLN A 533 -14.07 -17.43 -45.89
CA GLN A 533 -14.64 -16.80 -47.09
C GLN A 533 -14.69 -15.27 -47.00
N ALA A 534 -14.22 -14.60 -48.06
CA ALA A 534 -14.32 -13.16 -48.26
C ALA A 534 -15.27 -12.83 -49.44
N PRO A 535 -16.09 -11.77 -49.36
CA PRO A 535 -16.97 -11.35 -50.45
C PRO A 535 -16.20 -10.62 -51.60
N PRO A 536 -16.77 -10.57 -52.82
CA PRO A 536 -16.05 -10.17 -54.03
C PRO A 536 -15.97 -8.65 -54.29
N THR A 537 -14.99 -8.26 -55.11
CA THR A 537 -14.68 -6.89 -55.53
C THR A 537 -15.70 -6.30 -56.53
N PRO A 538 -16.13 -5.04 -56.37
CA PRO A 538 -16.72 -4.22 -57.44
C PRO A 538 -15.64 -3.69 -58.42
N GLN A 539 -16.09 -3.16 -59.57
CA GLN A 539 -15.22 -2.76 -60.71
C GLN A 539 -15.05 -1.23 -60.82
N GLU A 540 -13.94 -0.77 -61.44
CA GLU A 540 -13.75 0.61 -61.91
C GLU A 540 -14.73 0.96 -63.06
N PRO A 541 -15.08 2.25 -63.29
CA PRO A 541 -14.25 3.15 -64.12
C PRO A 541 -14.41 4.67 -63.77
N PRO A 542 -13.85 5.65 -64.54
CA PRO A 542 -12.73 5.64 -65.48
C PRO A 542 -11.60 6.63 -65.11
N THR A 543 -10.48 6.59 -65.83
CA THR A 543 -9.44 7.64 -65.83
C THR A 543 -9.72 8.76 -66.86
N MET A 544 -9.17 9.95 -66.62
CA MET A 544 -8.93 10.99 -67.64
C MET A 544 -7.49 11.48 -67.55
N GLU A 545 -6.87 11.73 -68.71
CA GLU A 545 -5.48 12.19 -68.83
C GLU A 545 -5.33 13.69 -68.55
N VAL A 546 -4.22 14.08 -67.91
CA VAL A 546 -3.37 15.21 -68.36
C VAL A 546 -1.91 14.80 -68.16
N LYS A 547 -1.05 15.08 -69.16
CA LYS A 547 0.40 14.82 -69.12
C LYS A 547 1.18 16.05 -68.64
N GLY A 548 2.36 15.84 -68.07
CA GLY A 548 3.28 16.92 -67.73
C GLY A 548 4.55 16.42 -67.03
N ASP A 549 5.51 15.92 -67.81
CA ASP A 549 6.87 15.70 -67.33
C ASP A 549 7.58 17.04 -67.01
N VAL A 550 8.55 17.01 -66.09
CA VAL A 550 9.90 17.63 -66.23
C VAL A 550 10.69 17.40 -64.94
N GLU A 551 11.89 16.84 -65.06
CA GLU A 551 12.96 16.94 -64.06
C GLU A 551 13.84 18.16 -64.37
N SER A 552 14.29 18.91 -63.36
CA SER A 552 15.49 19.75 -63.46
C SER A 552 16.03 20.13 -62.09
N GLU A 553 17.34 20.02 -61.90
CA GLU A 553 18.04 20.35 -60.67
C GLU A 553 18.51 21.82 -60.58
N LEU A 554 18.96 22.21 -59.38
CA LEU A 554 20.08 23.12 -59.07
C LEU A 554 20.06 24.64 -59.45
N GLU A 555 20.29 25.41 -58.39
CA GLU A 555 21.23 26.55 -58.29
C GLU A 555 20.88 28.03 -58.67
N ASN A 556 20.65 28.81 -57.60
CA ASN A 556 21.63 29.79 -57.05
C ASN A 556 21.71 31.23 -57.62
N SER A 557 22.45 32.08 -56.89
CA SER A 557 22.82 33.50 -57.12
C SER A 557 21.76 34.57 -56.75
N GLN A 558 22.11 35.72 -56.13
CA GLN A 558 23.41 36.17 -55.55
C GLN A 558 23.26 37.42 -54.63
N SER A 559 24.05 37.50 -53.54
CA SER A 559 24.56 38.73 -52.84
C SER A 559 23.59 39.83 -52.32
N ALA A 560 23.91 40.73 -51.38
CA ALA A 560 24.83 40.87 -50.22
C ALA A 560 24.45 42.22 -49.52
N GLU A 561 25.00 42.76 -48.41
CA GLU A 561 26.11 42.42 -47.48
C GLU A 561 25.90 43.21 -46.14
N SER A 562 26.78 43.04 -45.14
CA SER A 562 26.92 43.85 -43.91
C SER A 562 25.78 43.74 -42.85
N MET A 563 25.99 43.94 -41.54
CA MET A 563 27.14 44.52 -40.84
C MET A 563 27.34 43.96 -39.40
N GLN A 564 28.60 43.66 -39.05
CA GLN A 564 29.24 43.59 -37.71
C GLN A 564 28.46 43.23 -36.42
N THR A 565 29.02 42.28 -35.67
CA THR A 565 29.28 42.43 -34.22
C THR A 565 30.72 42.01 -33.90
N GLN A 566 31.39 42.74 -33.00
CA GLN A 566 32.78 42.47 -32.56
C GLN A 566 32.84 41.79 -31.19
N SER A 567 33.99 41.16 -30.92
CA SER A 567 34.32 40.46 -29.68
C SER A 567 34.93 41.38 -28.62
N VAL A 568 35.00 40.86 -27.39
CA VAL A 568 36.08 41.17 -26.44
C VAL A 568 36.68 39.84 -25.99
N THR A 569 38.02 39.77 -25.93
CA THR A 569 38.80 38.55 -25.67
C THR A 569 39.93 38.83 -24.69
N MET A 570 40.36 37.79 -23.94
CA MET A 570 41.75 37.54 -23.49
C MET A 570 41.84 36.09 -22.95
N ALA A 571 42.94 35.32 -23.09
CA ALA A 571 44.11 35.40 -23.97
C ALA A 571 44.92 34.08 -23.90
N ALA A 572 45.87 33.89 -24.84
CA ALA A 572 46.98 32.90 -24.84
C ALA A 572 46.65 31.39 -25.03
N SER A 573 47.54 30.51 -25.53
CA SER A 573 48.67 30.64 -26.49
C SER A 573 49.20 29.23 -26.90
N GLU A 574 49.92 29.12 -28.04
CA GLU A 574 50.35 27.85 -28.65
C GLU A 574 51.79 27.34 -28.27
N SER A 575 52.17 26.17 -28.81
CA SER A 575 53.53 25.68 -29.19
C SER A 575 54.16 24.48 -28.43
N ASP A 576 55.23 23.90 -29.01
CA ASP A 576 55.45 22.44 -29.16
C ASP A 576 56.95 21.98 -28.86
N PRO A 577 57.53 20.82 -29.29
CA PRO A 577 57.71 19.62 -28.45
C PRO A 577 59.14 19.00 -28.32
N LYS A 578 59.22 17.84 -27.62
CA LYS A 578 60.16 16.66 -27.73
C LYS A 578 59.60 15.45 -26.94
N GLY A 579 59.94 14.17 -27.13
CA GLY A 579 60.84 13.49 -28.11
C GLY A 579 62.14 12.91 -27.48
N GLY A 580 62.50 11.61 -27.54
CA GLY A 580 61.82 10.41 -28.11
C GLY A 580 62.73 9.14 -28.09
N ALA A 581 62.27 8.04 -28.72
CA ALA A 581 62.92 6.69 -28.91
C ALA A 581 62.99 5.75 -27.70
N GLY A 582 62.96 4.40 -27.82
CA GLY A 582 62.84 3.46 -28.98
C GLY A 582 62.58 2.02 -28.46
N SER A 583 62.61 0.90 -29.19
CA SER A 583 62.73 0.58 -30.64
C SER A 583 62.48 -0.95 -30.83
N GLY A 584 61.85 -1.41 -31.91
CA GLY A 584 61.72 -2.86 -32.21
C GLY A 584 60.94 -3.20 -33.49
N GLU A 585 61.45 -4.16 -34.27
CA GLU A 585 60.92 -4.68 -35.56
C GLU A 585 59.87 -5.81 -35.31
N GLY A 586 59.00 -6.23 -36.23
CA GLY A 586 58.70 -5.80 -37.61
C GLY A 586 57.86 -6.85 -38.38
N ALA A 587 57.47 -6.54 -39.62
CA ALA A 587 56.86 -7.40 -40.65
C ALA A 587 55.38 -7.88 -40.50
N GLU A 588 54.62 -7.60 -41.57
CA GLU A 588 53.31 -8.13 -41.99
C GLU A 588 53.52 -9.19 -43.13
N PRO A 589 52.51 -9.78 -43.83
CA PRO A 589 51.06 -9.91 -43.58
C PRO A 589 50.49 -11.34 -43.90
N THR A 590 49.15 -11.47 -43.91
CA THR A 590 48.28 -12.23 -44.87
C THR A 590 47.41 -13.43 -44.45
N SER A 591 46.21 -13.41 -45.06
CA SER A 591 45.32 -14.51 -45.50
C SER A 591 44.25 -15.08 -44.56
N GLU A 592 43.06 -15.32 -45.13
CA GLU A 592 41.84 -15.83 -44.50
C GLU A 592 41.68 -17.35 -44.71
N GLY A 593 40.92 -18.06 -43.85
CA GLY A 593 40.72 -19.51 -43.99
C GLY A 593 39.56 -20.08 -43.16
N ALA A 594 38.41 -20.31 -43.81
CA ALA A 594 37.11 -20.66 -43.23
C ALA A 594 37.00 -21.94 -42.36
N CYS A 595 36.14 -21.84 -41.34
CA CYS A 595 35.11 -22.81 -40.88
C CYS A 595 35.46 -24.29 -40.58
N GLY A 596 35.17 -24.73 -39.34
CA GLY A 596 35.01 -26.15 -38.98
C GLY A 596 34.29 -26.37 -37.63
N TRP A 597 33.23 -27.18 -37.59
CA TRP A 597 32.47 -27.50 -36.36
C TRP A 597 33.13 -28.61 -35.53
N SER A 598 32.92 -28.57 -34.21
CA SER A 598 32.98 -29.74 -33.31
C SER A 598 32.17 -29.51 -32.04
N LYS A 599 31.37 -30.50 -31.62
CA LYS A 599 30.70 -30.53 -30.31
C LYS A 599 31.47 -31.43 -29.33
N PRO A 600 31.66 -31.01 -28.07
CA PRO A 600 31.87 -31.92 -26.94
C PRO A 600 30.56 -32.15 -26.16
N GLN A 601 30.51 -33.24 -25.40
CA GLN A 601 29.52 -33.46 -24.34
C GLN A 601 29.88 -32.61 -23.11
N VAL A 602 28.88 -32.23 -22.31
CA VAL A 602 29.08 -31.71 -20.95
C VAL A 602 28.47 -32.69 -19.96
N SER A 603 29.32 -33.29 -19.12
CA SER A 603 28.92 -33.91 -17.86
C SER A 603 28.78 -32.80 -16.82
N LEU A 604 27.58 -32.61 -16.28
CA LEU A 604 27.30 -31.49 -15.36
C LEU A 604 27.61 -31.88 -13.91
N GLU A 605 28.84 -31.64 -13.46
CA GLU A 605 29.10 -31.47 -12.03
C GLU A 605 28.60 -30.09 -11.60
N LEU A 606 27.69 -30.05 -10.62
CA LEU A 606 26.99 -28.81 -10.24
C LEU A 606 27.67 -28.14 -9.04
N THR A 607 28.70 -27.33 -9.31
CA THR A 607 29.22 -26.36 -8.33
C THR A 607 28.42 -25.07 -8.41
N CYS A 608 27.83 -24.64 -7.28
CA CYS A 608 26.95 -23.47 -7.24
C CYS A 608 27.74 -22.18 -6.95
N SER A 609 27.69 -21.19 -7.85
CA SER A 609 27.95 -19.78 -7.55
C SER A 609 27.38 -18.84 -8.63
N THR A 610 26.49 -17.94 -8.18
CA THR A 610 26.21 -16.58 -8.69
C THR A 610 25.80 -16.32 -10.15
N GLU A 611 24.55 -15.83 -10.26
CA GLU A 611 24.02 -14.76 -11.14
C GLU A 611 23.31 -15.08 -12.49
N MET A 612 22.37 -14.18 -12.79
CA MET A 612 21.58 -13.98 -14.02
C MET A 612 20.47 -14.98 -14.42
N GLY A 613 19.29 -14.79 -13.83
CA GLY A 613 18.02 -14.72 -14.57
C GLY A 613 17.17 -15.99 -14.74
N GLY A 614 15.87 -15.87 -14.44
CA GLY A 614 14.85 -16.90 -14.68
C GLY A 614 14.32 -17.58 -13.41
N ASP A 615 13.02 -17.86 -13.39
CA ASP A 615 12.25 -18.67 -12.44
C ASP A 615 12.72 -18.70 -10.97
N THR A 616 12.16 -17.78 -10.18
CA THR A 616 12.12 -17.92 -8.72
C THR A 616 11.25 -19.12 -8.33
N LEU A 617 11.89 -20.27 -8.08
CA LEU A 617 11.24 -21.42 -7.45
C LEU A 617 10.68 -20.98 -6.08
N TYR A 618 9.36 -20.97 -5.95
CA TYR A 618 8.64 -20.65 -4.71
C TYR A 618 8.77 -21.79 -3.70
N VAL A 619 9.95 -21.94 -3.11
CA VAL A 619 10.17 -22.85 -1.99
C VAL A 619 9.48 -22.26 -0.75
N VAL A 620 8.49 -22.98 -0.23
CA VAL A 620 7.83 -22.65 1.03
C VAL A 620 8.72 -23.18 2.17
N ASP A 621 9.58 -22.31 2.69
CA ASP A 621 10.49 -22.65 3.79
C ASP A 621 9.72 -22.70 5.13
N PRO A 622 9.62 -23.88 5.80
CA PRO A 622 8.86 -24.01 7.04
C PRO A 622 9.61 -23.36 8.22
N LEU A 623 8.86 -22.77 9.15
CA LEU A 623 9.46 -22.18 10.36
C LEU A 623 10.21 -23.27 11.16
N PRO A 624 11.49 -23.05 11.53
CA PRO A 624 12.25 -24.03 12.31
C PRO A 624 11.76 -24.17 13.77
N TRP A 625 10.94 -23.21 14.24
CA TRP A 625 10.32 -23.20 15.56
C TRP A 625 9.11 -22.25 15.58
N CYS A 626 8.13 -22.49 16.45
CA CYS A 626 7.11 -21.51 16.83
C CYS A 626 6.66 -21.74 18.29
N PRO A 627 6.14 -20.73 19.01
CA PRO A 627 5.76 -20.86 20.43
C PRO A 627 4.61 -21.85 20.65
N HIS A 628 3.84 -22.15 19.60
CA HIS A 628 2.70 -23.05 19.66
C HIS A 628 3.08 -24.54 19.69
N LEU A 629 4.37 -24.88 19.57
CA LEU A 629 4.87 -26.25 19.68
C LEU A 629 4.60 -26.88 21.07
N ASP A 630 4.48 -26.06 22.12
CA ASP A 630 4.12 -26.52 23.48
C ASP A 630 2.69 -27.11 23.55
N ALA A 631 1.84 -26.82 22.55
CA ALA A 631 0.52 -27.42 22.40
C ALA A 631 0.57 -28.87 21.87
N VAL A 632 1.68 -29.31 21.27
CA VAL A 632 1.86 -30.71 20.84
C VAL A 632 1.85 -31.64 22.05
N LYS A 633 1.31 -32.84 21.90
CA LYS A 633 1.29 -33.90 22.92
C LYS A 633 1.98 -35.17 22.41
N PRO A 634 2.37 -36.11 23.30
CA PRO A 634 2.91 -37.42 22.90
C PRO A 634 1.87 -38.27 22.17
N LEU A 635 2.32 -39.24 21.38
CA LEU A 635 1.43 -40.12 20.63
C LEU A 635 0.45 -40.90 21.52
N PRO A 636 -0.80 -41.12 21.08
CA PRO A 636 -1.73 -42.01 21.77
C PRO A 636 -1.29 -43.47 21.59
N PRO A 637 -1.58 -44.37 22.56
CA PRO A 637 -1.23 -45.80 22.44
C PRO A 637 -1.86 -46.55 21.25
N SER A 638 -2.82 -45.94 20.54
CA SER A 638 -3.40 -46.43 19.29
C SER A 638 -2.54 -46.16 18.06
N GLY A 639 -1.51 -45.33 18.16
CA GLY A 639 -0.77 -44.80 17.01
C GLY A 639 -1.58 -43.78 16.19
N VAL A 640 -1.16 -43.55 14.95
CA VAL A 640 -1.82 -42.68 13.96
C VAL A 640 -2.39 -43.54 12.83
N ASP A 641 -3.66 -43.34 12.51
CA ASP A 641 -4.27 -43.87 11.28
C ASP A 641 -4.44 -42.73 10.27
N VAL A 642 -3.65 -42.76 9.20
CA VAL A 642 -3.68 -41.75 8.12
C VAL A 642 -4.84 -41.94 7.15
N PHE A 643 -5.57 -43.05 7.25
CA PHE A 643 -6.77 -43.35 6.45
C PHE A 643 -8.07 -43.03 7.22
N GLN A 644 -7.96 -42.57 8.46
CA GLN A 644 -9.12 -42.20 9.28
C GLN A 644 -9.93 -41.07 8.58
N PRO A 645 -11.24 -41.23 8.39
CA PRO A 645 -12.09 -40.18 7.82
C PRO A 645 -12.33 -39.03 8.82
N CYS A 646 -12.69 -37.86 8.30
CA CYS A 646 -13.02 -36.69 9.10
C CYS A 646 -14.17 -36.99 10.08
N SER A 647 -13.93 -36.71 11.36
CA SER A 647 -14.85 -36.98 12.47
C SER A 647 -16.26 -36.38 12.27
N ASP A 648 -16.34 -35.24 11.58
CA ASP A 648 -17.54 -34.40 11.52
C ASP A 648 -18.39 -34.65 10.26
N CYS A 649 -17.77 -35.08 9.15
CA CYS A 649 -18.45 -35.26 7.86
C CYS A 649 -18.07 -36.53 7.08
N SER A 650 -17.23 -37.40 7.65
CA SER A 650 -16.76 -38.66 7.05
C SER A 650 -16.03 -38.52 5.71
N SER A 651 -15.49 -37.33 5.39
CA SER A 651 -14.58 -37.15 4.24
C SER A 651 -13.30 -37.97 4.42
N GLU A 652 -12.85 -38.64 3.37
CA GLU A 652 -11.52 -39.28 3.29
C GLU A 652 -10.48 -38.37 2.58
N VAL A 653 -10.93 -37.24 2.01
CA VAL A 653 -10.11 -36.30 1.22
C VAL A 653 -9.56 -35.17 2.08
N GLU A 654 -8.28 -34.84 1.87
CA GLU A 654 -7.47 -33.83 2.60
C GLU A 654 -7.71 -33.84 4.11
N ASN A 655 -7.55 -34.98 4.77
CA ASN A 655 -7.65 -35.05 6.22
C ASN A 655 -6.36 -34.58 6.90
N TRP A 656 -6.54 -33.97 8.06
CA TRP A 656 -5.50 -33.47 8.95
C TRP A 656 -5.72 -34.05 10.36
N LEU A 657 -4.63 -34.18 11.10
CA LEU A 657 -4.59 -34.66 12.49
C LEU A 657 -4.24 -33.51 13.43
N CYS A 658 -5.04 -33.30 14.48
CA CYS A 658 -4.71 -32.35 15.53
C CYS A 658 -3.58 -32.91 16.42
N LEU A 659 -2.43 -32.24 16.50
CA LEU A 659 -1.29 -32.72 17.32
C LEU A 659 -1.44 -32.45 18.84
N THR A 660 -2.55 -31.85 19.26
CA THR A 660 -2.89 -31.64 20.68
C THR A 660 -3.87 -32.70 21.23
N CYS A 661 -4.79 -33.20 20.41
CA CYS A 661 -5.85 -34.12 20.86
C CYS A 661 -6.12 -35.32 19.94
N TYR A 662 -5.39 -35.45 18.83
CA TYR A 662 -5.49 -36.55 17.86
C TYR A 662 -6.87 -36.74 17.19
N GLN A 663 -7.75 -35.73 17.25
CA GLN A 663 -8.95 -35.68 16.40
C GLN A 663 -8.54 -35.49 14.93
N VAL A 664 -9.16 -36.25 14.03
CA VAL A 664 -8.97 -36.15 12.58
C VAL A 664 -10.13 -35.39 11.94
N CYS A 665 -9.82 -34.34 11.18
CA CYS A 665 -10.79 -33.48 10.49
C CYS A 665 -10.29 -33.08 9.10
N CYS A 666 -11.22 -32.80 8.18
CA CYS A 666 -10.86 -32.40 6.82
C CYS A 666 -10.35 -30.95 6.75
N GLY A 667 -9.48 -30.71 5.78
CA GLY A 667 -8.75 -29.48 5.58
C GLY A 667 -9.59 -28.31 5.06
N ARG A 668 -8.90 -27.18 4.85
CA ARG A 668 -9.50 -25.90 4.46
C ARG A 668 -10.29 -26.00 3.15
N TYR A 669 -9.79 -26.72 2.14
CA TYR A 669 -10.43 -26.78 0.82
C TYR A 669 -11.55 -27.82 0.70
N VAL A 670 -11.93 -28.48 1.80
CA VAL A 670 -12.95 -29.54 1.82
C VAL A 670 -14.22 -29.11 2.56
N ASN A 671 -14.18 -28.95 3.89
CA ASN A 671 -15.28 -28.38 4.69
C ASN A 671 -14.77 -27.60 5.91
N GLU A 672 -13.48 -27.24 5.97
CA GLU A 672 -12.86 -26.43 7.05
C GLU A 672 -12.99 -26.99 8.48
N HIS A 673 -13.35 -28.26 8.67
CA HIS A 673 -13.53 -28.83 10.02
C HIS A 673 -12.26 -28.80 10.86
N MET A 674 -11.05 -28.94 10.27
CA MET A 674 -9.82 -28.78 11.05
C MET A 674 -9.52 -27.32 11.43
N VAL A 675 -9.90 -26.36 10.58
CA VAL A 675 -9.80 -24.92 10.89
C VAL A 675 -10.77 -24.57 12.03
N THR A 676 -12.00 -25.08 11.93
CA THR A 676 -13.07 -24.93 12.93
C THR A 676 -12.67 -25.58 14.26
N HIS A 677 -12.11 -26.80 14.21
CA HIS A 677 -11.57 -27.48 15.38
C HIS A 677 -10.50 -26.60 16.05
N SER A 678 -9.47 -26.18 15.31
CA SER A 678 -8.39 -25.35 15.85
C SER A 678 -8.88 -24.07 16.52
N ALA A 679 -9.86 -23.39 15.92
CA ALA A 679 -10.46 -22.17 16.46
C ALA A 679 -11.38 -22.38 17.67
N VAL A 680 -12.00 -23.56 17.82
CA VAL A 680 -12.94 -23.89 18.92
C VAL A 680 -12.25 -24.57 20.10
N SER A 681 -11.18 -25.33 19.86
CA SER A 681 -10.42 -26.04 20.90
C SER A 681 -9.13 -25.32 21.31
N GLU A 682 -8.78 -24.21 20.66
CA GLU A 682 -7.50 -23.51 20.80
C GLU A 682 -6.29 -24.45 20.58
N HIS A 683 -6.44 -25.47 19.72
CA HIS A 683 -5.38 -26.40 19.33
C HIS A 683 -4.71 -25.96 18.01
N PRO A 684 -3.52 -25.33 18.03
CA PRO A 684 -3.02 -24.58 16.88
C PRO A 684 -2.18 -25.39 15.88
N VAL A 685 -1.62 -26.54 16.28
CA VAL A 685 -0.68 -27.32 15.45
C VAL A 685 -1.36 -28.58 14.89
N VAL A 686 -1.27 -28.78 13.58
CA VAL A 686 -1.94 -29.87 12.85
C VAL A 686 -1.02 -30.49 11.80
N LEU A 687 -1.14 -31.80 11.57
CA LEU A 687 -0.38 -32.55 10.57
C LEU A 687 -1.29 -32.95 9.40
N SER A 688 -0.84 -32.75 8.16
CA SER A 688 -1.54 -33.13 6.94
C SER A 688 -1.33 -34.60 6.60
N PHE A 689 -2.39 -35.37 6.32
CA PHE A 689 -2.24 -36.73 5.79
C PHE A 689 -1.90 -36.75 4.29
N SER A 690 -2.08 -35.64 3.55
CA SER A 690 -1.78 -35.56 2.12
C SER A 690 -0.28 -35.60 1.83
N ASP A 691 0.52 -34.84 2.58
CA ASP A 691 1.95 -34.60 2.34
C ASP A 691 2.84 -34.70 3.59
N LEU A 692 2.26 -34.99 4.77
CA LEU A 692 2.97 -35.07 6.06
C LEU A 692 3.64 -33.75 6.50
N SER A 693 3.22 -32.63 5.90
CA SER A 693 3.54 -31.30 6.39
C SER A 693 2.83 -31.03 7.72
N VAL A 694 3.39 -30.12 8.52
CA VAL A 694 2.77 -29.65 9.77
C VAL A 694 2.51 -28.15 9.64
N TRP A 695 1.27 -27.74 9.89
CA TRP A 695 0.82 -26.36 9.84
C TRP A 695 0.50 -25.84 11.23
N CYS A 696 0.78 -24.55 11.48
CA CYS A 696 0.36 -23.86 12.69
C CYS A 696 -0.63 -22.74 12.35
N TYR A 697 -1.90 -22.90 12.72
CA TYR A 697 -2.96 -21.94 12.38
C TYR A 697 -2.75 -20.55 13.01
N LEU A 698 -2.12 -20.46 14.19
CA LEU A 698 -1.82 -19.17 14.84
C LEU A 698 -0.58 -18.47 14.28
N CYS A 699 0.29 -19.18 13.55
CA CYS A 699 1.45 -18.61 12.85
C CYS A 699 1.25 -18.46 11.33
N GLU A 700 0.15 -18.99 10.80
CA GLU A 700 -0.17 -19.06 9.36
C GLU A 700 1.01 -19.54 8.48
N SER A 701 1.74 -20.55 8.97
CA SER A 701 2.89 -21.12 8.28
C SER A 701 3.07 -22.60 8.59
N TYR A 702 3.81 -23.29 7.72
CA TYR A 702 4.33 -24.62 7.99
C TYR A 702 5.45 -24.56 9.04
N VAL A 703 5.62 -25.64 9.80
CA VAL A 703 6.61 -25.74 10.88
C VAL A 703 7.37 -27.05 10.76
N HIS A 704 8.71 -26.98 10.82
CA HIS A 704 9.58 -28.14 10.94
C HIS A 704 10.39 -27.99 12.23
N HIS A 705 10.20 -28.87 13.20
CA HIS A 705 10.94 -28.87 14.47
C HIS A 705 11.02 -30.28 15.05
N GLN A 706 12.05 -30.57 15.85
CA GLN A 706 12.33 -31.92 16.38
C GLN A 706 11.16 -32.52 17.18
N VAL A 707 10.39 -31.68 17.91
CA VAL A 707 9.16 -32.09 18.62
C VAL A 707 8.12 -32.76 17.71
N LEU A 708 8.11 -32.42 16.42
CA LEU A 708 7.17 -32.96 15.45
C LEU A 708 7.62 -34.32 14.89
N PHE A 709 8.86 -34.74 15.12
CA PHE A 709 9.43 -35.94 14.51
C PHE A 709 8.67 -37.21 14.91
N GLU A 710 8.27 -37.35 16.17
CA GLU A 710 7.51 -38.52 16.65
C GLU A 710 6.18 -38.69 15.88
N ALA A 711 5.40 -37.60 15.77
CA ALA A 711 4.13 -37.59 15.06
C ALA A 711 4.28 -37.73 13.53
N LYS A 712 5.28 -37.06 12.94
CA LYS A 712 5.62 -37.21 11.51
C LYS A 712 6.04 -38.65 11.20
N ASN A 713 6.86 -39.28 12.04
CA ASN A 713 7.35 -40.64 11.82
C ASN A 713 6.23 -41.68 11.94
N ALA A 714 5.34 -41.56 12.93
CA ALA A 714 4.17 -42.43 13.03
C ALA A 714 3.22 -42.28 11.83
N ALA A 715 2.97 -41.06 11.36
CA ALA A 715 2.15 -40.83 10.17
C ALA A 715 2.83 -41.34 8.88
N HIS A 716 4.15 -41.20 8.75
CA HIS A 716 4.94 -41.75 7.64
C HIS A 716 4.89 -43.27 7.61
N PHE A 717 5.14 -43.92 8.75
CA PHE A 717 5.10 -45.37 8.88
C PHE A 717 3.69 -45.92 8.59
N ALA A 718 2.64 -45.26 9.09
CA ALA A 718 1.25 -45.64 8.80
C ALA A 718 0.88 -45.48 7.30
N LYS A 719 1.53 -44.55 6.58
CA LYS A 719 1.27 -44.27 5.16
C LYS A 719 2.08 -45.10 4.18
N PHE A 720 3.33 -45.42 4.53
CA PHE A 720 4.32 -46.00 3.63
C PHE A 720 4.94 -47.33 4.11
N GLY A 721 4.77 -47.68 5.39
CA GLY A 721 5.34 -48.91 5.99
C GLY A 721 6.81 -48.83 6.40
N GLU A 722 7.42 -47.65 6.31
CA GLU A 722 8.81 -47.37 6.67
C GLU A 722 8.96 -46.06 7.46
N GLU A 723 10.05 -45.93 8.22
CA GLU A 723 10.35 -44.72 8.99
C GLU A 723 10.82 -43.56 8.09
N VAL A 724 10.67 -42.32 8.59
CA VAL A 724 11.15 -41.10 7.94
C VAL A 724 12.68 -41.17 7.77
N PRO A 725 13.23 -41.02 6.55
CA PRO A 725 14.67 -41.04 6.32
C PRO A 725 15.38 -39.95 7.16
N PRO A 726 16.56 -40.24 7.74
CA PRO A 726 17.24 -39.38 8.73
C PRO A 726 17.90 -38.11 8.13
N TRP A 727 17.36 -37.61 7.02
CA TRP A 727 17.82 -36.46 6.25
C TRP A 727 16.63 -35.67 5.66
N SER A 728 15.49 -35.61 6.37
CA SER A 728 14.22 -34.96 5.95
C SER A 728 13.37 -34.39 7.09
#